data_AF-A0A8D1KN29-F1
#
_entry.id   AF-A0A8D1KN29-F1
#
_cell.length_a   1.000
_cell.length_b   1.000
_cell.length_c   1.000
_cell.angle_alpha   90.00
_cell.angle_beta   90.00
_cell.angle_gamma   90.00
#
_symmetry.space_group_name_H-M   'P 1'
#
loop_
_entity.id
_entity.type
_entity.pdbx_description
1 polymer ?
#
loop_
_entity_poly.entity_id
_entity_poly.type
_entity_poly.pdbx_seq_one_letter_code
_entity_poly.pdbx_strand_id
1 'polypeptide(L)'
;MFCVVPPELEATMNVTKGGLVLFSANSNSSCMELSKKIAERLGVEMGKVQVYQEPDRETRVQIQESVRGKDVFIIQTVSKDVNTTIMELLIMVYACKTSCAKSVTGVIPYFPYSKQCKMRKRGSIVSKLLASMMCKAGLTHLITMDLHQKEIQGFFNIPVDNLRASPFLLQYIQEEIPDYRNAVIVAKSPASAKRAQSFAERLRLGIAVIHGEAQDAESDLVDGRHSPPMVRSAAAIHPSLEIPMLIPKEKPPITVVGDVGGRIAIIVDDIIDDVDSFLAAAETLKERGAYKIFVMATHGLLSSDAPRLIEESAIDESSCRASRNTVSGYFLAGRDMMWWPIGASLFASSEGSGLFVGLAGSGAAGGLAVAGFEWHATYVLLALAWVFVPIYISSEIVTMPEYIQKRYGGQRIRMYLSVLSLLLSIFTKISIDLYAGALFVHICLGWNFYLSTCLMLVITALYTIAGGLAAVIYTDALQTLIMVVGAVILTVKAFQQIGGYEQLAAAYAQAIPSKTISNTTCHLPRADAMHMFRDPATGDLPWTGMTFGLTIMATWYWCTDQVIVQRSLSARDLNHAKGGSILASYLKMLPMGLMVMPGMISRVLFPDDVGCVVPSECLRACGAEIGCSNIAYPKLVMELMPTGEALAGLGRDPGDHGATLDPG
;
A
#
# COMPACT_ATOMS: atom_id res chain seq x y z
N MET A 1 5.48 36.72 2.18
CA MET A 1 5.17 37.33 0.87
C MET A 1 4.37 36.29 0.12
N PHE A 2 3.08 36.55 -0.10
CA PHE A 2 2.10 35.57 -0.59
C PHE A 2 2.40 35.18 -2.05
N CYS A 3 2.62 33.89 -2.32
CA CYS A 3 2.61 33.35 -3.68
C CYS A 3 1.18 32.93 -4.03
N VAL A 4 0.53 33.78 -4.81
CA VAL A 4 -0.73 33.51 -5.50
C VAL A 4 -0.45 32.47 -6.60
N VAL A 5 -1.19 31.37 -6.58
CA VAL A 5 -1.22 30.38 -7.67
C VAL A 5 -1.95 31.03 -8.87
N PRO A 6 -1.34 31.13 -10.07
CA PRO A 6 -2.04 31.65 -11.23
C PRO A 6 -3.02 30.59 -11.78
N PRO A 7 -4.12 31.01 -12.43
CA PRO A 7 -5.12 30.10 -12.95
C PRO A 7 -4.55 29.26 -14.11
N GLU A 8 -5.05 28.02 -14.20
CA GLU A 8 -4.75 27.05 -15.26
C GLU A 8 -4.89 27.69 -16.65
N LEU A 9 -3.75 27.89 -17.31
CA LEU A 9 -3.72 28.18 -18.73
C LEU A 9 -3.88 26.83 -19.44
N GLU A 10 -5.01 26.62 -20.12
CA GLU A 10 -5.16 25.58 -21.14
C GLU A 10 -4.04 25.78 -22.18
N ALA A 11 -2.93 25.07 -21.99
CA ALA A 11 -1.83 25.07 -22.94
C ALA A 11 -2.24 24.15 -24.11
N THR A 12 -2.75 24.76 -25.18
CA THR A 12 -2.72 24.15 -26.51
C THR A 12 -1.30 23.65 -26.77
N MET A 13 -1.13 22.33 -26.80
CA MET A 13 0.16 21.66 -27.02
C MET A 13 0.69 22.06 -28.40
N ASN A 14 1.64 22.99 -28.43
CA ASN A 14 2.20 23.49 -29.66
C ASN A 14 3.14 22.44 -30.28
N VAL A 15 2.75 21.95 -31.46
CA VAL A 15 3.60 21.14 -32.33
C VAL A 15 4.87 21.94 -32.65
N THR A 16 6.01 21.42 -32.18
CA THR A 16 7.39 21.75 -32.59
C THR A 16 7.81 23.23 -32.47
N LYS A 17 8.14 23.69 -31.27
CA LYS A 17 9.09 24.81 -31.12
C LYS A 17 10.49 24.33 -31.54
N GLY A 18 10.95 24.73 -32.73
CA GLY A 18 12.38 24.88 -33.02
C GLY A 18 13.19 23.64 -33.44
N GLY A 19 12.60 22.67 -34.15
CA GLY A 19 13.38 21.58 -34.77
C GLY A 19 13.96 20.54 -33.79
N LEU A 20 13.53 20.56 -32.53
CA LEU A 20 13.86 19.59 -31.50
C LEU A 20 12.90 18.39 -31.54
N VAL A 21 13.43 17.18 -31.35
CA VAL A 21 12.64 15.94 -31.23
C VAL A 21 13.12 15.13 -30.04
N LEU A 22 12.19 14.67 -29.19
CA LEU A 22 12.47 13.77 -28.08
C LEU A 22 12.00 12.36 -28.42
N PHE A 23 12.86 11.35 -28.25
CA PHE A 23 12.47 9.94 -28.29
C PHE A 23 12.76 9.26 -26.96
N SER A 24 11.98 8.22 -26.67
CA SER A 24 12.28 7.26 -25.61
C SER A 24 12.76 5.98 -26.27
N ALA A 25 13.95 5.50 -25.89
CA ALA A 25 14.48 4.25 -26.44
C ALA A 25 14.00 2.98 -25.71
N ASN A 26 13.33 3.14 -24.56
CA ASN A 26 12.82 2.01 -23.80
C ASN A 26 11.63 1.33 -24.48
N SER A 27 11.57 -0.01 -24.44
CA SER A 27 10.40 -0.81 -24.87
C SER A 27 9.30 -0.91 -23.81
N ASN A 28 9.65 -0.76 -22.53
CA ASN A 28 8.72 -0.96 -21.41
C ASN A 28 8.09 0.36 -20.94
N SER A 29 6.77 0.36 -20.72
CA SER A 29 6.01 1.55 -20.32
C SER A 29 6.51 2.18 -19.01
N SER A 30 6.91 1.37 -18.01
CA SER A 30 7.45 1.87 -16.73
C SER A 30 8.74 2.67 -16.89
N CYS A 31 9.56 2.33 -17.88
CA CYS A 31 10.84 2.99 -18.16
C CYS A 31 10.66 4.28 -18.98
N MET A 32 9.46 4.56 -19.51
CA MET A 32 9.13 5.78 -20.25
C MET A 32 8.65 6.94 -19.36
N GLU A 33 8.46 6.72 -18.06
CA GLU A 33 7.88 7.76 -17.19
C GLU A 33 8.77 9.00 -17.06
N LEU A 34 10.09 8.82 -17.01
CA LEU A 34 11.01 9.96 -16.97
C LEU A 34 11.01 10.75 -18.27
N SER A 35 10.93 10.07 -19.42
CA SER A 35 10.93 10.74 -20.72
C SER A 35 9.65 11.56 -20.92
N LYS A 36 8.50 11.04 -20.51
CA LYS A 36 7.22 11.79 -20.49
C LYS A 36 7.30 13.03 -19.60
N LYS A 37 7.83 12.92 -18.38
CA LYS A 37 7.97 14.06 -17.46
C LYS A 37 8.91 15.14 -18.01
N ILE A 38 9.98 14.75 -18.70
CA ILE A 38 10.88 15.70 -19.37
C ILE A 38 10.13 16.42 -20.51
N ALA A 39 9.38 15.67 -21.33
CA ALA A 39 8.59 16.23 -22.43
C ALA A 39 7.51 17.20 -21.93
N GLU A 40 6.80 16.85 -20.85
CA GLU A 40 5.82 17.70 -20.18
C GLU A 40 6.43 19.01 -19.68
N ARG A 41 7.58 18.95 -18.99
CA ARG A 41 8.30 20.15 -18.51
C ARG A 41 8.81 21.05 -19.63
N LEU A 42 9.13 20.46 -20.78
CA LEU A 42 9.54 21.20 -21.98
C LEU A 42 8.36 21.69 -22.82
N GLY A 43 7.14 21.23 -22.53
CA GLY A 43 5.94 21.54 -23.29
C GLY A 43 6.00 21.02 -24.73
N VAL A 44 6.61 19.85 -24.95
CA VAL A 44 6.74 19.22 -26.27
C VAL A 44 6.16 17.80 -26.26
N GLU A 45 5.70 17.34 -27.41
CA GLU A 45 5.25 15.94 -27.56
C GLU A 45 6.45 14.99 -27.75
N MET A 46 6.28 13.76 -27.28
CA MET A 46 7.21 12.68 -27.56
C MET A 46 7.11 12.26 -29.02
N GLY A 47 8.26 12.05 -29.65
CA GLY A 47 8.33 11.58 -31.02
C GLY A 47 7.82 10.15 -31.16
N LYS A 48 7.21 9.86 -32.31
CA LYS A 48 6.57 8.58 -32.62
C LYS A 48 7.63 7.53 -32.96
N VAL A 49 7.79 6.56 -32.07
CA VAL A 49 8.73 5.46 -32.23
C VAL A 49 8.12 4.16 -31.72
N GLN A 50 8.42 3.06 -32.40
CA GLN A 50 8.13 1.71 -31.93
C GLN A 50 9.44 1.03 -31.57
N VAL A 51 9.55 0.56 -30.33
CA VAL A 51 10.66 -0.25 -29.83
C VAL A 51 10.07 -1.54 -29.28
N TYR A 52 10.44 -2.67 -29.85
CA TYR A 52 9.94 -3.98 -29.45
C TYR A 52 10.98 -5.07 -29.67
N GLN A 53 10.75 -6.23 -29.06
CA GLN A 53 11.57 -7.43 -29.28
C GLN A 53 10.84 -8.41 -30.20
N GLU A 54 11.59 -8.99 -31.14
CA GLU A 54 11.16 -10.10 -31.96
C GLU A 54 11.12 -11.41 -31.14
N PRO A 55 10.44 -12.46 -31.62
CA PRO A 55 10.37 -13.75 -30.92
C PRO A 55 11.74 -14.41 -30.65
N ASP A 56 12.76 -14.08 -31.44
CA ASP A 56 14.15 -14.54 -31.28
C ASP A 56 14.98 -13.66 -30.31
N ARG A 57 14.33 -12.66 -29.67
CA ARG A 57 14.90 -11.66 -28.77
C ARG A 57 15.72 -10.57 -29.44
N GLU A 58 15.73 -10.47 -30.77
CA GLU A 58 16.32 -9.32 -31.45
C GLU A 58 15.52 -8.05 -31.15
N THR A 59 16.23 -6.93 -30.98
CA THR A 59 15.62 -5.63 -30.75
C THR A 59 15.34 -4.93 -32.08
N ARG A 60 14.10 -4.46 -32.28
CA ARG A 60 13.70 -3.62 -33.42
C ARG A 60 13.32 -2.24 -32.96
N VAL A 61 13.79 -1.24 -33.71
CA VAL A 61 13.44 0.17 -33.53
C VAL A 61 12.93 0.72 -34.85
N GLN A 62 11.75 1.32 -34.85
CA GLN A 62 11.16 1.96 -36.01
C GLN A 62 10.73 3.39 -35.66
N ILE A 63 11.43 4.37 -36.24
CA ILE A 63 11.10 5.79 -36.13
C ILE A 63 9.97 6.09 -37.13
N GLN A 64 8.84 6.60 -36.64
CA GLN A 64 7.61 6.80 -37.43
C GLN A 64 7.43 8.25 -37.89
N GLU A 65 8.46 9.08 -37.77
CA GLU A 65 8.47 10.47 -38.20
C GLU A 65 9.82 10.89 -38.79
N SER A 66 9.82 11.99 -39.57
CA SER A 66 11.07 12.51 -40.16
C SER A 66 11.92 13.24 -39.12
N VAL A 67 13.17 12.81 -38.99
CA VAL A 67 14.21 13.41 -38.12
C VAL A 67 15.30 14.14 -38.92
N ARG A 68 15.16 14.26 -40.24
CA ARG A 68 16.17 14.86 -41.12
C ARG A 68 16.45 16.31 -40.74
N GLY A 69 17.72 16.64 -40.47
CA GLY A 69 18.15 18.00 -40.13
C GLY A 69 17.69 18.50 -38.75
N LYS A 70 17.02 17.66 -37.96
CA LYS A 70 16.51 17.98 -36.62
C LYS A 70 17.55 17.66 -35.54
N ASP A 71 17.45 18.35 -34.41
CA ASP A 71 18.23 18.08 -33.20
C ASP A 71 17.47 17.06 -32.35
N VAL A 72 18.01 15.83 -32.26
CA VAL A 72 17.31 14.69 -31.65
C VAL A 72 17.87 14.38 -30.28
N PHE A 73 16.99 14.18 -29.30
CA PHE A 73 17.32 13.80 -27.94
C PHE A 73 16.71 12.43 -27.64
N ILE A 74 17.57 11.44 -27.39
CA ILE A 74 17.14 10.08 -27.07
C ILE A 74 17.28 9.89 -25.56
N ILE A 75 16.16 9.78 -24.87
CA ILE A 75 16.10 9.53 -23.44
C ILE A 75 16.10 8.02 -23.22
N GLN A 76 17.09 7.53 -22.47
CA GLN A 76 17.19 6.10 -22.14
C GLN A 76 17.41 5.90 -20.64
N THR A 77 16.43 5.26 -20.01
CA THR A 77 16.58 4.73 -18.65
C THR A 77 16.98 3.26 -18.72
N VAL A 78 17.57 2.73 -17.65
CA VAL A 78 18.05 1.33 -17.63
C VAL A 78 16.98 0.42 -17.07
N SER A 79 16.57 -0.57 -17.87
CA SER A 79 15.64 -1.62 -17.44
C SER A 79 16.39 -2.75 -16.73
N LYS A 80 15.65 -3.77 -16.25
CA LYS A 80 16.25 -4.97 -15.64
C LYS A 80 17.25 -5.66 -16.57
N ASP A 81 17.00 -5.64 -17.89
CA ASP A 81 17.96 -6.11 -18.88
C ASP A 81 18.80 -4.94 -19.42
N VAL A 82 19.96 -4.75 -18.81
CA VAL A 82 20.91 -3.69 -19.18
C VAL A 82 21.44 -3.86 -20.61
N ASN A 83 21.59 -5.10 -21.10
CA ASN A 83 22.18 -5.36 -22.41
C ASN A 83 21.19 -5.05 -23.52
N THR A 84 19.93 -5.46 -23.36
CA THR A 84 18.85 -5.03 -24.26
C THR A 84 18.73 -3.51 -24.28
N THR A 85 18.76 -2.86 -23.10
CA THR A 85 18.69 -1.39 -23.01
C THR A 85 19.80 -0.72 -23.84
N ILE A 86 21.02 -1.27 -23.79
CA ILE A 86 22.14 -0.75 -24.59
C ILE A 86 21.88 -0.96 -26.08
N MET A 87 21.39 -2.13 -26.48
CA MET A 87 21.09 -2.41 -27.89
C MET A 87 19.95 -1.53 -28.43
N GLU A 88 18.88 -1.33 -27.68
CA GLU A 88 17.79 -0.40 -27.99
C GLU A 88 18.34 1.01 -28.27
N LEU A 89 19.20 1.50 -27.39
CA LEU A 89 19.82 2.81 -27.54
C LEU A 89 20.73 2.87 -28.77
N LEU A 90 21.63 1.91 -28.94
CA LEU A 90 22.58 1.90 -30.06
C LEU A 90 21.85 1.83 -31.41
N ILE A 91 20.82 1.00 -31.52
CA ILE A 91 20.00 0.86 -32.73
C ILE A 91 19.23 2.16 -33.00
N MET A 92 18.63 2.78 -31.98
CA MET A 92 17.91 4.04 -32.15
C MET A 92 18.83 5.21 -32.57
N VAL A 93 20.01 5.32 -31.95
CA VAL A 93 21.04 6.30 -32.32
C VAL A 93 21.46 6.08 -33.78
N TYR A 94 21.71 4.84 -34.16
CA TYR A 94 22.11 4.48 -35.52
C TYR A 94 21.00 4.76 -36.55
N ALA A 95 19.73 4.50 -36.19
CA ALA A 95 18.58 4.84 -37.01
C ALA A 95 18.47 6.36 -37.22
N CYS A 96 18.58 7.16 -36.16
CA CYS A 96 18.56 8.63 -36.26
C CYS A 96 19.71 9.17 -37.13
N LYS A 97 20.92 8.62 -36.98
CA LYS A 97 22.08 8.97 -37.81
C LYS A 97 21.82 8.65 -39.29
N THR A 98 21.31 7.45 -39.57
CA THR A 98 21.00 6.99 -40.94
C THR A 98 19.91 7.85 -41.58
N SER A 99 18.95 8.34 -40.79
CA SER A 99 17.92 9.28 -41.21
C SER A 99 18.38 10.75 -41.29
N CYS A 100 19.69 11.01 -41.24
CA CYS A 100 20.32 12.32 -41.37
C CYS A 100 19.87 13.34 -40.32
N ALA A 101 19.70 12.92 -39.06
CA ALA A 101 19.57 13.85 -37.93
C ALA A 101 20.79 14.80 -37.89
N LYS A 102 20.56 16.07 -37.52
CA LYS A 102 21.62 17.08 -37.43
C LYS A 102 22.51 16.82 -36.22
N SER A 103 21.90 16.48 -35.09
CA SER A 103 22.57 16.05 -33.87
C SER A 103 21.77 14.94 -33.21
N VAL A 104 22.47 14.03 -32.53
CA VAL A 104 21.85 12.93 -31.74
C VAL A 104 22.45 12.97 -30.34
N THR A 105 21.71 13.58 -29.42
CA THR A 105 22.07 13.72 -28.01
C THR A 105 21.47 12.57 -27.21
N GLY A 106 22.33 11.82 -26.50
CA GLY A 106 21.89 10.79 -25.57
C GLY A 106 21.61 11.41 -24.21
N VAL A 107 20.40 11.25 -23.69
CA VAL A 107 20.04 11.62 -22.31
C VAL A 107 19.95 10.33 -21.52
N ILE A 108 21.01 10.02 -20.77
CA ILE A 108 21.20 8.75 -20.07
C ILE A 108 21.43 9.05 -18.60
N PRO A 109 20.36 9.18 -17.80
CA PRO A 109 20.45 9.60 -16.40
C PRO A 109 21.40 8.71 -15.60
N TYR A 110 21.24 7.40 -15.69
CA TYR A 110 22.15 6.41 -15.13
C TYR A 110 22.98 5.76 -16.24
N PHE A 111 24.30 5.97 -16.22
CA PHE A 111 25.20 5.38 -17.21
C PHE A 111 25.53 3.90 -16.86
N PRO A 112 25.12 2.92 -17.69
CA PRO A 112 25.32 1.51 -17.38
C PRO A 112 26.80 1.12 -17.49
N TYR A 113 27.17 0.01 -16.83
CA TYR A 113 28.57 -0.45 -16.73
C TYR A 113 29.56 0.55 -16.10
N SER A 114 29.07 1.65 -15.50
CA SER A 114 29.90 2.70 -14.90
C SER A 114 30.77 2.23 -13.72
N LYS A 115 30.32 1.23 -12.96
CA LYS A 115 31.13 0.55 -11.93
C LYS A 115 32.37 -0.16 -12.52
N GLN A 116 32.29 -0.60 -13.78
CA GLN A 116 33.39 -1.24 -14.52
C GLN A 116 34.24 -0.20 -15.27
N CYS A 117 34.68 0.85 -14.57
CA CYS A 117 35.53 1.93 -15.08
C CYS A 117 37.02 1.77 -14.79
N LYS A 118 37.39 0.76 -14.01
CA LYS A 118 38.78 0.42 -13.70
C LYS A 118 39.05 -1.02 -14.10
N MET A 119 40.22 -1.28 -14.66
CA MET A 119 40.66 -2.63 -14.97
C MET A 119 40.93 -3.39 -13.67
N ARG A 120 40.27 -4.53 -13.46
CA ARG A 120 40.50 -5.43 -12.32
C ARG A 120 41.10 -6.75 -12.83
N LYS A 121 42.12 -7.29 -12.15
CA LYS A 121 42.79 -8.57 -12.49
C LYS A 121 43.14 -8.69 -13.99
N ARG A 122 42.64 -9.73 -14.70
CA ARG A 122 42.71 -9.91 -16.17
C ARG A 122 41.38 -9.50 -16.85
N GLY A 123 40.80 -8.38 -16.44
CA GLY A 123 39.55 -7.85 -16.98
C GLY A 123 39.73 -6.75 -18.03
N SER A 124 38.62 -6.14 -18.44
CA SER A 124 38.58 -5.01 -19.38
C SER A 124 37.88 -3.80 -18.74
N ILE A 125 38.04 -2.61 -19.34
CA ILE A 125 37.31 -1.39 -18.94
C ILE A 125 36.05 -1.31 -19.81
N VAL A 126 34.99 -2.01 -19.38
CA VAL A 126 33.75 -2.16 -20.18
C VAL A 126 33.02 -0.84 -20.39
N SER A 127 33.05 0.07 -19.42
CA SER A 127 32.50 1.44 -19.59
C SER A 127 33.17 2.22 -20.74
N LYS A 128 34.47 2.02 -20.99
CA LYS A 128 35.17 2.61 -22.14
C LYS A 128 34.73 1.97 -23.46
N LEU A 129 34.56 0.64 -23.47
CA LEU A 129 34.00 -0.05 -24.63
C LEU A 129 32.61 0.49 -24.97
N LEU A 130 31.73 0.61 -23.97
CA LEU A 130 30.39 1.16 -24.14
C LEU A 130 30.41 2.58 -24.68
N ALA A 131 31.19 3.49 -24.08
CA ALA A 131 31.37 4.85 -24.59
C ALA A 131 31.79 4.85 -26.07
N SER A 132 32.72 3.96 -26.44
CA SER A 132 33.23 3.84 -27.81
C SER A 132 32.14 3.33 -28.78
N MET A 133 31.33 2.35 -28.37
CA MET A 133 30.20 1.85 -29.16
C MET A 133 29.14 2.93 -29.40
N MET A 134 28.81 3.72 -28.38
CA MET A 134 27.85 4.81 -28.50
C MET A 134 28.32 5.92 -29.44
N CYS A 135 29.58 6.33 -29.31
CA CYS A 135 30.19 7.29 -30.23
C CYS A 135 30.22 6.73 -31.66
N LYS A 136 30.53 5.43 -31.83
CA LYS A 136 30.56 4.79 -33.14
C LYS A 136 29.16 4.68 -33.78
N ALA A 137 28.13 4.40 -32.98
CA ALA A 137 26.74 4.34 -33.43
C ALA A 137 26.28 5.69 -34.00
N GLY A 138 26.77 6.81 -33.46
CA GLY A 138 26.43 8.13 -33.99
C GLY A 138 26.10 9.20 -32.96
N LEU A 139 26.31 8.92 -31.68
CA LEU A 139 26.02 9.90 -30.64
C LEU A 139 26.92 11.12 -30.80
N THR A 140 26.34 12.33 -30.76
CA THR A 140 27.09 13.58 -30.91
C THR A 140 27.33 14.30 -29.59
N HIS A 141 26.48 14.05 -28.59
CA HIS A 141 26.55 14.64 -27.25
C HIS A 141 25.94 13.68 -26.23
N LEU A 142 26.42 13.67 -24.99
CA LEU A 142 25.85 12.89 -23.90
C LEU A 142 25.47 13.80 -22.72
N ILE A 143 24.25 13.65 -22.22
CA ILE A 143 23.80 14.23 -20.95
C ILE A 143 23.57 13.07 -19.99
N THR A 144 24.23 13.10 -18.83
CA THR A 144 24.13 12.05 -17.80
C THR A 144 24.15 12.68 -16.41
N MET A 145 23.90 11.91 -15.36
CA MET A 145 23.82 12.42 -13.99
C MET A 145 24.71 11.60 -13.04
N ASP A 146 25.54 12.28 -12.26
CA ASP A 146 26.48 11.72 -11.28
C ASP A 146 27.12 10.39 -11.72
N LEU A 147 27.98 10.45 -12.73
CA LEU A 147 28.83 9.32 -13.12
C LEU A 147 29.59 8.75 -11.90
N HIS A 148 29.69 7.42 -11.84
CA HIS A 148 30.38 6.69 -10.76
C HIS A 148 31.80 7.22 -10.50
N GLN A 149 32.54 7.52 -11.59
CA GLN A 149 33.80 8.26 -11.55
C GLN A 149 33.70 9.38 -12.60
N LYS A 150 34.09 10.61 -12.21
CA LYS A 150 34.02 11.78 -13.11
C LYS A 150 34.94 11.63 -14.32
N GLU A 151 36.00 10.85 -14.18
CA GLU A 151 37.00 10.55 -15.21
C GLU A 151 36.40 9.78 -16.40
N ILE A 152 35.24 9.13 -16.23
CA ILE A 152 34.49 8.46 -17.31
C ILE A 152 34.12 9.46 -18.42
N GLN A 153 34.00 10.75 -18.13
CA GLN A 153 33.80 11.78 -19.17
C GLN A 153 34.91 11.74 -20.24
N GLY A 154 36.15 11.45 -19.85
CA GLY A 154 37.27 11.30 -20.78
C GLY A 154 37.27 10.02 -21.62
N PHE A 155 36.31 9.11 -21.40
CA PHE A 155 36.16 7.91 -22.24
C PHE A 155 35.49 8.23 -23.57
N PHE A 156 34.65 9.28 -23.60
CA PHE A 156 33.96 9.78 -24.77
C PHE A 156 34.86 10.69 -25.60
N ASN A 157 34.71 10.64 -26.93
CA ASN A 157 35.34 11.58 -27.87
C ASN A 157 34.37 12.68 -28.32
N ILE A 158 33.26 12.83 -27.59
CA ILE A 158 32.19 13.80 -27.80
C ILE A 158 31.96 14.58 -26.50
N PRO A 159 31.31 15.76 -26.55
CA PRO A 159 30.97 16.51 -25.35
C PRO A 159 30.05 15.70 -24.41
N VAL A 160 30.32 15.79 -23.10
CA VAL A 160 29.55 15.12 -22.05
C VAL A 160 29.19 16.11 -20.96
N ASP A 161 27.89 16.27 -20.71
CA ASP A 161 27.37 17.00 -19.55
C ASP A 161 27.06 16.00 -18.44
N ASN A 162 27.92 15.95 -17.43
CA ASN A 162 27.70 15.16 -16.22
C ASN A 162 27.06 16.02 -15.12
N LEU A 163 25.74 15.98 -15.05
CA LEU A 163 24.92 16.73 -14.11
C LEU A 163 25.08 16.20 -12.67
N ARG A 164 24.65 16.98 -11.69
CA ARG A 164 24.74 16.66 -10.25
C ARG A 164 23.35 16.57 -9.64
N ALA A 165 23.05 15.46 -8.95
CA ALA A 165 21.83 15.33 -8.15
C ALA A 165 21.99 15.90 -6.72
N SER A 166 23.23 16.16 -6.29
CA SER A 166 23.51 16.67 -4.93
C SER A 166 22.67 17.87 -4.49
N PRO A 167 22.30 18.88 -5.33
CA PRO A 167 21.46 19.99 -4.87
C PRO A 167 20.07 19.52 -4.40
N PHE A 168 19.46 18.57 -5.12
CA PHE A 168 18.15 18.02 -4.76
C PHE A 168 18.22 17.14 -3.51
N LEU A 169 19.27 16.32 -3.39
CA LEU A 169 19.48 15.49 -2.19
C LEU A 169 19.77 16.36 -0.95
N LEU A 170 20.50 17.46 -1.11
CA LEU A 170 20.75 18.41 -0.02
C LEU A 170 19.47 19.12 0.42
N GLN A 171 18.64 19.54 -0.55
CA GLN A 171 17.34 20.13 -0.26
C GLN A 171 16.45 19.15 0.51
N TYR A 172 16.38 17.88 0.06
CA TYR A 172 15.63 16.84 0.75
C TYR A 172 16.10 16.63 2.21
N ILE A 173 17.41 16.58 2.45
CA ILE A 173 17.97 16.48 3.82
C ILE A 173 17.51 17.66 4.69
N GLN A 174 17.42 18.87 4.13
CA GLN A 174 17.05 20.07 4.87
C GLN A 174 15.54 20.18 5.13
N GLU A 175 14.71 19.68 4.22
CA GLU A 175 13.26 19.80 4.27
C GLU A 175 12.59 18.63 4.99
N GLU A 176 13.09 17.40 4.78
CA GLU A 176 12.40 16.18 5.21
C GLU A 176 13.06 15.48 6.42
N ILE A 177 14.38 15.63 6.63
CA ILE A 177 15.04 15.01 7.78
C ILE A 177 14.92 15.92 9.01
N PRO A 178 14.16 15.49 10.05
CA PRO A 178 14.08 16.26 11.30
C PRO A 178 15.44 16.25 12.00
N ASP A 179 15.82 17.39 12.58
CA ASP A 179 17.09 17.57 13.28
C ASP A 179 18.34 17.20 12.46
N TYR A 180 18.33 17.42 11.13
CA TYR A 180 19.49 17.16 10.27
C TYR A 180 20.78 17.88 10.74
N ARG A 181 20.67 18.94 11.55
CA ARG A 181 21.81 19.64 12.17
C ARG A 181 22.56 18.78 13.19
N ASN A 182 21.89 17.80 13.80
CA ASN A 182 22.51 16.79 14.67
C ASN A 182 22.98 15.55 13.88
N ALA A 183 23.01 15.62 12.55
CA ALA A 183 23.45 14.51 11.72
C ALA A 183 24.97 14.51 11.48
N VAL A 184 25.49 13.34 11.11
CA VAL A 184 26.84 13.12 10.61
C VAL A 184 26.75 12.46 9.23
N ILE A 185 27.49 12.99 8.26
CA ILE A 185 27.52 12.42 6.92
C ILE A 185 28.50 11.26 6.90
N VAL A 186 28.04 10.09 6.48
CA VAL A 186 28.82 8.85 6.50
C VAL A 186 29.20 8.43 5.09
N ALA A 187 30.47 8.12 4.89
CA ALA A 187 30.95 7.42 3.70
C ALA A 187 30.98 5.92 3.96
N LYS A 188 30.27 5.14 3.13
CA LYS A 188 30.26 3.67 3.20
C LYS A 188 31.64 3.04 3.01
N SER A 189 32.53 3.69 2.28
CA SER A 189 33.89 3.21 2.04
C SER A 189 34.84 4.39 1.82
N PRO A 190 36.17 4.17 1.86
CA PRO A 190 37.14 5.20 1.49
C PRO A 190 36.94 5.76 0.07
N ALA A 191 36.33 4.99 -0.84
CA ALA A 191 36.04 5.43 -2.20
C ALA A 191 34.92 6.50 -2.25
N SER A 192 33.93 6.42 -1.36
CA SER A 192 32.83 7.39 -1.27
C SER A 192 33.12 8.59 -0.37
N ALA A 193 34.29 8.62 0.30
CA ALA A 193 34.69 9.69 1.22
C ALA A 193 34.65 11.09 0.61
N LYS A 194 35.12 11.26 -0.64
CA LYS A 194 35.08 12.56 -1.34
C LYS A 194 33.64 13.06 -1.57
N ARG A 195 32.70 12.14 -1.77
CA ARG A 195 31.28 12.46 -1.98
C ARG A 195 30.64 12.88 -0.67
N ALA A 196 30.84 12.10 0.39
CA ALA A 196 30.40 12.41 1.75
C ALA A 196 30.95 13.76 2.22
N GLN A 197 32.24 14.04 1.98
CA GLN A 197 32.86 15.32 2.32
C GLN A 197 32.17 16.49 1.63
N SER A 198 31.83 16.36 0.34
CA SER A 198 31.11 17.42 -0.38
C SER A 198 29.71 17.70 0.20
N PHE A 199 29.04 16.72 0.80
CA PHE A 199 27.76 16.91 1.49
C PHE A 199 27.97 17.55 2.86
N ALA A 200 28.95 17.05 3.63
CA ALA A 200 29.31 17.57 4.94
C ALA A 200 29.69 19.06 4.91
N GLU A 201 30.51 19.47 3.94
CA GLU A 201 30.91 20.87 3.75
C GLU A 201 29.72 21.80 3.47
N ARG A 202 28.76 21.35 2.63
CA ARG A 202 27.59 22.15 2.25
C ARG A 202 26.53 22.23 3.35
N LEU A 203 26.37 21.16 4.13
CA LEU A 203 25.45 21.13 5.27
C LEU A 203 26.07 21.69 6.56
N ARG A 204 27.40 21.88 6.59
CA ARG A 204 28.20 22.23 7.77
C ARG A 204 28.08 21.18 8.88
N LEU A 205 28.22 19.91 8.50
CA LEU A 205 28.14 18.75 9.40
C LEU A 205 29.49 18.03 9.51
N GLY A 206 29.61 17.15 10.51
CA GLY A 206 30.73 16.24 10.61
C GLY A 206 30.71 15.16 9.52
N ILE A 207 31.86 14.53 9.31
CA ILE A 207 32.00 13.36 8.43
C ILE A 207 32.48 12.16 9.23
N ALA A 208 31.94 10.98 8.94
CA ALA A 208 32.47 9.69 9.35
C ALA A 208 32.72 8.82 8.12
N VAL A 209 33.71 7.93 8.21
CA VAL A 209 34.09 7.02 7.11
C VAL A 209 34.15 5.61 7.65
N ILE A 210 33.50 4.69 6.97
CA ILE A 210 33.56 3.26 7.27
C ILE A 210 34.75 2.67 6.53
N HIS A 211 35.57 1.90 7.25
CA HIS A 211 36.75 1.22 6.74
C HIS A 211 36.77 -0.24 7.18
N GLY A 212 37.09 -1.14 6.25
CA GLY A 212 37.06 -2.59 6.42
C GLY A 212 36.30 -3.23 5.26
N GLU A 213 36.47 -4.53 5.06
CA GLU A 213 35.69 -5.31 4.10
C GLU A 213 34.81 -6.27 4.89
N ALA A 214 33.54 -6.44 4.48
CA ALA A 214 32.73 -7.55 4.96
C ALA A 214 33.44 -8.86 4.58
N GLN A 215 33.38 -9.89 5.41
CA GLN A 215 33.85 -11.22 5.03
C GLN A 215 32.90 -11.79 3.96
N ASP A 216 33.08 -11.41 2.71
CA ASP A 216 32.39 -12.04 1.60
C ASP A 216 33.03 -13.41 1.32
N ALA A 217 32.20 -14.45 1.34
CA ALA A 217 32.62 -15.85 1.11
C ALA A 217 33.05 -16.15 -0.33
N GLU A 218 32.86 -15.23 -1.28
CA GLU A 218 33.21 -15.43 -2.69
C GLU A 218 33.88 -14.19 -3.31
N SER A 219 35.22 -14.21 -3.45
CA SER A 219 35.93 -13.62 -4.62
C SER A 219 37.46 -13.70 -4.53
N ASP A 220 38.04 -14.18 -3.43
CA ASP A 220 39.48 -14.29 -3.25
C ASP A 220 40.05 -15.62 -3.74
N LEU A 221 39.78 -15.98 -5.00
CA LEU A 221 40.77 -16.77 -5.75
C LEU A 221 41.96 -15.85 -6.05
N VAL A 222 43.02 -16.09 -5.28
CA VAL A 222 44.36 -15.50 -5.37
C VAL A 222 44.85 -15.61 -6.81
N ASP A 223 45.07 -14.47 -7.49
CA ASP A 223 45.36 -14.45 -8.93
C ASP A 223 46.82 -14.77 -9.30
N GLY A 224 47.59 -15.39 -8.38
CA GLY A 224 48.91 -15.94 -8.64
C GLY A 224 49.96 -14.95 -9.14
N ARG A 225 49.71 -13.63 -9.02
CA ARG A 225 50.64 -12.57 -9.48
C ARG A 225 51.69 -12.15 -8.45
N HIS A 226 51.62 -12.70 -7.24
CA HIS A 226 52.80 -12.75 -6.38
C HIS A 226 53.63 -13.96 -6.83
N SER A 227 54.92 -13.72 -7.10
CA SER A 227 55.95 -14.61 -7.69
C SER A 227 55.93 -16.08 -7.24
N PRO A 228 56.62 -16.97 -7.99
CA PRO A 228 56.06 -18.17 -8.62
C PRO A 228 55.41 -19.19 -7.66
N PRO A 229 54.58 -20.11 -8.18
CA PRO A 229 53.91 -21.12 -7.35
C PRO A 229 54.94 -21.97 -6.60
N MET A 230 54.65 -22.26 -5.33
CA MET A 230 55.36 -23.29 -4.57
C MET A 230 55.29 -24.61 -5.34
N VAL A 231 56.39 -25.00 -5.97
CA VAL A 231 56.59 -26.39 -6.36
C VAL A 231 56.64 -27.18 -5.05
N ARG A 232 55.65 -28.04 -4.80
CA ARG A 232 55.77 -29.10 -3.80
C ARG A 232 56.82 -30.10 -4.29
N SER A 233 58.10 -29.77 -4.14
CA SER A 233 59.17 -30.75 -4.27
C SER A 233 59.38 -31.38 -2.91
N ALA A 234 59.06 -32.67 -2.83
CA ALA A 234 59.54 -33.51 -1.75
C ALA A 234 61.08 -33.62 -1.85
N ALA A 235 61.74 -33.37 -0.72
CA ALA A 235 63.14 -33.66 -0.37
C ALA A 235 64.26 -32.84 -1.06
N ALA A 236 64.95 -31.98 -0.28
CA ALA A 236 66.35 -32.15 0.16
C ALA A 236 67.06 -30.81 0.57
N ILE A 237 67.52 -30.76 1.83
CA ILE A 237 68.82 -30.27 2.34
C ILE A 237 69.21 -28.77 2.18
N HIS A 238 69.12 -27.99 3.27
CA HIS A 238 70.23 -27.21 3.87
C HIS A 238 69.86 -26.67 5.28
N PRO A 239 70.70 -26.84 6.33
CA PRO A 239 70.33 -26.52 7.72
C PRO A 239 70.79 -25.12 8.17
N SER A 240 70.44 -24.04 7.45
CA SER A 240 70.86 -22.69 7.90
C SER A 240 70.06 -21.49 7.37
N LEU A 241 68.84 -21.64 6.85
CA LEU A 241 68.01 -20.48 6.48
C LEU A 241 66.55 -20.69 6.86
N GLU A 242 66.13 -20.16 8.01
CA GLU A 242 64.71 -19.97 8.33
C GLU A 242 64.21 -18.74 7.58
N ILE A 243 63.45 -18.97 6.50
CA ILE A 243 62.68 -17.91 5.86
C ILE A 243 61.40 -17.73 6.70
N PRO A 244 61.12 -16.54 7.26
CA PRO A 244 59.88 -16.32 8.00
C PRO A 244 58.68 -16.60 7.09
N MET A 245 57.80 -17.50 7.51
CA MET A 245 56.50 -17.67 6.85
C MET A 245 55.73 -16.36 6.94
N LEU A 246 55.46 -15.75 5.79
CA LEU A 246 54.55 -14.61 5.67
C LEU A 246 53.15 -15.09 6.05
N ILE A 247 52.74 -14.75 7.28
CA ILE A 247 51.36 -14.91 7.76
C ILE A 247 50.45 -14.12 6.81
N PRO A 248 49.37 -14.71 6.26
CA PRO A 248 48.38 -13.95 5.49
C PRO A 248 47.90 -12.77 6.33
N LYS A 249 47.97 -11.56 5.76
CA LYS A 249 47.43 -10.37 6.41
C LYS A 249 45.92 -10.56 6.54
N GLU A 250 45.43 -10.89 7.74
CA GLU A 250 43.98 -10.92 8.01
C GLU A 250 43.40 -9.55 7.68
N LYS A 251 42.32 -9.53 6.89
CA LYS A 251 41.63 -8.29 6.53
C LYS A 251 41.00 -7.69 7.78
N PRO A 252 41.12 -6.37 8.02
CA PRO A 252 40.58 -5.74 9.22
C PRO A 252 39.05 -5.79 9.22
N PRO A 253 38.42 -5.98 10.39
CA PRO A 253 36.96 -5.92 10.53
C PRO A 253 36.42 -4.53 10.17
N ILE A 254 35.13 -4.47 9.82
CA ILE A 254 34.45 -3.20 9.53
C ILE A 254 34.49 -2.31 10.78
N THR A 255 35.00 -1.09 10.62
CA THR A 255 35.13 -0.10 11.68
C THR A 255 34.73 1.29 11.17
N VAL A 256 34.27 2.15 12.08
CA VAL A 256 33.91 3.54 11.79
C VAL A 256 35.04 4.46 12.25
N VAL A 257 35.42 5.41 11.40
CA VAL A 257 36.33 6.50 11.71
C VAL A 257 35.51 7.79 11.73
N GLY A 258 35.24 8.33 12.93
CA GLY A 258 34.41 9.51 13.16
C GLY A 258 33.48 9.33 14.37
N ASP A 259 32.97 10.44 14.91
CA ASP A 259 31.99 10.43 16.00
C ASP A 259 30.57 10.34 15.44
N VAL A 260 29.86 9.28 15.81
CA VAL A 260 28.49 8.97 15.35
C VAL A 260 27.50 8.78 16.52
N GLY A 261 27.97 8.80 17.76
CA GLY A 261 27.16 8.48 18.93
C GLY A 261 26.13 9.57 19.23
N GLY A 262 24.87 9.18 19.42
CA GLY A 262 23.77 10.12 19.71
C GLY A 262 23.40 11.03 18.55
N ARG A 263 23.81 10.68 17.32
CA ARG A 263 23.58 11.46 16.10
C ARG A 263 22.78 10.66 15.07
N ILE A 264 22.19 11.39 14.11
CA ILE A 264 21.63 10.80 12.89
C ILE A 264 22.79 10.50 11.93
N ALA A 265 22.90 9.28 11.43
CA ALA A 265 23.89 8.92 10.43
C ALA A 265 23.28 8.96 9.02
N ILE A 266 23.83 9.78 8.12
CA ILE A 266 23.36 9.87 6.73
C ILE A 266 24.45 9.31 5.81
N ILE A 267 24.27 8.06 5.36
CA ILE A 267 25.16 7.40 4.41
C ILE A 267 24.94 8.01 3.02
N VAL A 268 26.00 8.49 2.38
CA VAL A 268 25.94 9.07 1.03
C VAL A 268 26.79 8.26 0.05
N ASP A 269 26.17 7.80 -1.03
CA ASP A 269 26.84 7.10 -2.14
C ASP A 269 26.29 7.58 -3.50
N ASP A 270 26.84 7.13 -4.64
CA ASP A 270 26.20 7.37 -5.96
C ASP A 270 25.17 6.32 -6.33
N ILE A 271 25.45 5.06 -6.03
CA ILE A 271 24.66 3.93 -6.52
C ILE A 271 24.33 2.98 -5.35
N ILE A 272 23.06 2.64 -5.21
CA ILE A 272 22.59 1.53 -4.38
C ILE A 272 22.10 0.43 -5.32
N ASP A 273 22.66 -0.77 -5.18
CA ASP A 273 22.45 -1.87 -6.11
C ASP A 273 22.51 -3.19 -5.34
N ASP A 274 23.72 -3.60 -4.95
CA ASP A 274 23.95 -4.57 -3.89
C ASP A 274 23.97 -3.83 -2.55
N VAL A 275 23.16 -4.33 -1.62
CA VAL A 275 22.87 -3.67 -0.35
C VAL A 275 23.69 -4.21 0.81
N ASP A 276 24.35 -5.36 0.70
CA ASP A 276 25.00 -6.04 1.83
C ASP A 276 25.99 -5.13 2.55
N SER A 277 26.80 -4.42 1.78
CA SER A 277 27.75 -3.42 2.31
C SER A 277 27.09 -2.19 2.95
N PHE A 278 25.85 -1.84 2.56
CA PHE A 278 25.06 -0.80 3.21
C PHE A 278 24.43 -1.31 4.51
N LEU A 279 24.02 -2.58 4.56
CA LEU A 279 23.49 -3.20 5.78
C LEU A 279 24.57 -3.33 6.84
N ALA A 280 25.74 -3.86 6.47
CA ALA A 280 26.88 -3.97 7.39
C ALA A 280 27.32 -2.59 7.92
N ALA A 281 27.27 -1.57 7.05
CA ALA A 281 27.50 -0.20 7.46
C ALA A 281 26.44 0.31 8.46
N ALA A 282 25.16 0.03 8.22
CA ALA A 282 24.07 0.44 9.11
C ALA A 282 24.18 -0.23 10.49
N GLU A 283 24.43 -1.54 10.55
CA GLU A 283 24.63 -2.25 11.82
C GLU A 283 25.82 -1.67 12.61
N THR A 284 26.95 -1.45 11.94
CA THR A 284 28.13 -0.86 12.59
C THR A 284 27.85 0.54 13.14
N LEU A 285 27.06 1.36 12.42
CA LEU A 285 26.66 2.69 12.89
C LEU A 285 25.74 2.62 14.10
N LYS A 286 24.81 1.66 14.11
CA LYS A 286 23.87 1.44 15.21
C LYS A 286 24.59 0.94 16.47
N GLU A 287 25.53 0.01 16.33
CA GLU A 287 26.39 -0.47 17.42
C GLU A 287 27.21 0.68 18.05
N ARG A 288 27.56 1.69 17.26
CA ARG A 288 28.26 2.89 17.74
C ARG A 288 27.34 4.01 18.22
N GLY A 289 26.06 3.73 18.39
CA GLY A 289 25.10 4.63 19.03
C GLY A 289 24.46 5.65 18.09
N ALA A 290 24.51 5.45 16.76
CA ALA A 290 23.65 6.21 15.86
C ALA A 290 22.19 5.78 16.07
N TYR A 291 21.30 6.74 16.37
CA TYR A 291 19.90 6.44 16.70
C TYR A 291 18.97 6.45 15.49
N LYS A 292 19.41 7.03 14.36
CA LYS A 292 18.75 6.96 13.06
C LYS A 292 19.75 6.84 11.92
N ILE A 293 19.41 6.08 10.89
CA ILE A 293 20.27 5.80 9.73
C ILE A 293 19.51 6.05 8.43
N PHE A 294 20.02 6.99 7.64
CA PHE A 294 19.49 7.32 6.31
C PHE A 294 20.50 6.91 5.23
N VAL A 295 20.00 6.46 4.07
CA VAL A 295 20.84 6.19 2.90
C VAL A 295 20.40 7.07 1.72
N MET A 296 21.35 7.85 1.21
CA MET A 296 21.19 8.78 0.09
C MET A 296 22.05 8.34 -1.09
N ALA A 297 21.42 8.13 -2.24
CA ALA A 297 22.13 7.88 -3.48
C ALA A 297 21.42 8.49 -4.68
N THR A 298 22.20 8.80 -5.72
CA THR A 298 21.65 9.33 -6.97
C THR A 298 20.92 8.25 -7.77
N HIS A 299 21.47 7.03 -7.78
CA HIS A 299 20.99 5.92 -8.60
C HIS A 299 20.56 4.74 -7.71
N GLY A 300 19.24 4.52 -7.59
CA GLY A 300 18.68 3.34 -6.93
C GLY A 300 18.42 2.23 -7.93
N LEU A 301 19.41 1.37 -8.18
CA LEU A 301 19.25 0.17 -9.02
C LEU A 301 18.46 -0.92 -8.28
N LEU A 302 18.76 -1.09 -6.98
CA LEU A 302 18.04 -1.98 -6.06
C LEU A 302 17.77 -3.37 -6.68
N SER A 303 18.85 -4.03 -7.12
CA SER A 303 18.77 -5.31 -7.81
C SER A 303 18.32 -6.43 -6.86
N SER A 304 17.75 -7.50 -7.44
CA SER A 304 17.36 -8.73 -6.73
C SER A 304 16.52 -8.49 -5.46
N ASP A 305 17.02 -8.93 -4.30
CA ASP A 305 16.33 -8.89 -3.01
C ASP A 305 16.65 -7.61 -2.21
N ALA A 306 17.35 -6.64 -2.82
CA ALA A 306 17.78 -5.41 -2.16
C ALA A 306 16.64 -4.66 -1.44
N PRO A 307 15.43 -4.49 -2.01
CA PRO A 307 14.33 -3.83 -1.28
C PRO A 307 13.93 -4.57 -0.01
N ARG A 308 13.86 -5.91 -0.06
CA ARG A 308 13.50 -6.76 1.10
C ARG A 308 14.57 -6.65 2.19
N LEU A 309 15.83 -6.74 1.80
CA LEU A 309 16.96 -6.67 2.72
C LEU A 309 17.08 -5.29 3.40
N ILE A 310 16.80 -4.19 2.68
CA ILE A 310 16.74 -2.85 3.28
C ILE A 310 15.61 -2.78 4.32
N GLU A 311 14.45 -3.34 4.01
CA GLU A 311 13.27 -3.33 4.90
C GLU A 311 13.49 -4.16 6.18
N GLU A 312 14.28 -5.23 6.11
CA GLU A 312 14.66 -6.07 7.27
C GLU A 312 15.82 -5.49 8.10
N SER A 313 16.46 -4.40 7.64
CA SER A 313 17.69 -3.86 8.23
C SER A 313 17.47 -2.71 9.21
N ALA A 314 18.56 -2.25 9.83
CA ALA A 314 18.59 -1.05 10.66
C ALA A 314 18.42 0.30 9.93
N ILE A 315 18.21 0.33 8.61
CA ILE A 315 18.05 1.57 7.82
C ILE A 315 16.63 2.10 7.99
N ASP A 316 16.47 3.31 8.56
CA ASP A 316 15.15 3.91 8.84
C ASP A 316 14.47 4.48 7.59
N GLU A 317 15.24 5.06 6.66
CA GLU A 317 14.70 5.61 5.42
C GLU A 317 15.76 5.61 4.30
N SER A 318 15.42 5.05 3.14
CA SER A 318 16.20 5.21 1.92
C SER A 318 15.45 6.16 0.99
N SER A 319 16.14 7.17 0.46
CA SER A 319 15.54 8.23 -0.40
C SER A 319 14.97 7.71 -1.74
N CYS A 320 14.90 6.39 -1.95
CA CYS A 320 14.40 5.77 -3.17
C CYS A 320 12.96 5.20 -3.07
N ARG A 321 12.14 5.54 -2.05
CA ARG A 321 10.74 5.07 -1.96
C ARG A 321 9.69 6.19 -1.88
N ALA A 322 8.48 5.79 -2.30
CA ALA A 322 7.37 6.59 -2.78
C ALA A 322 6.87 7.68 -1.82
N SER A 323 6.82 8.91 -2.32
CA SER A 323 6.22 10.03 -1.59
C SER A 323 4.71 9.86 -1.42
N ARG A 324 4.18 10.47 -0.36
CA ARG A 324 2.75 10.62 -0.04
C ARG A 324 1.94 11.28 -1.17
N ASN A 325 2.61 11.93 -2.12
CA ASN A 325 2.02 12.57 -3.31
C ASN A 325 1.86 11.61 -4.50
N THR A 326 2.16 10.32 -4.33
CA THR A 326 1.93 9.30 -5.36
C THR A 326 0.56 8.65 -5.18
N VAL A 327 -0.08 8.30 -6.30
CA VAL A 327 -1.37 7.57 -6.33
C VAL A 327 -1.29 6.30 -5.48
N SER A 328 -0.14 5.61 -5.47
CA SER A 328 0.10 4.42 -4.65
C SER A 328 0.14 4.73 -3.13
N GLY A 329 0.76 5.84 -2.73
CA GLY A 329 0.77 6.28 -1.33
C GLY A 329 -0.63 6.55 -0.78
N TYR A 330 -1.46 7.25 -1.55
CA TYR A 330 -2.82 7.61 -1.14
C TYR A 330 -3.82 6.44 -1.21
N PHE A 331 -3.82 5.67 -2.31
CA PHE A 331 -4.81 4.62 -2.57
C PHE A 331 -4.39 3.22 -2.16
N LEU A 332 -3.11 2.95 -1.92
CA LEU A 332 -2.62 1.63 -1.48
C LEU A 332 -1.88 1.69 -0.14
N ALA A 333 -1.92 2.83 0.56
CA ALA A 333 -1.21 3.03 1.81
C ALA A 333 0.29 2.65 1.71
N GLY A 334 0.90 2.92 0.55
CA GLY A 334 2.29 2.57 0.28
C GLY A 334 2.59 1.07 0.11
N ARG A 335 1.57 0.20 0.16
CA ARG A 335 1.71 -1.26 0.28
C ARG A 335 2.56 -1.64 1.48
N ASP A 336 2.22 -1.14 2.67
CA ASP A 336 2.95 -1.39 3.90
C ASP A 336 2.03 -1.80 5.07
N MET A 337 0.78 -2.14 4.77
CA MET A 337 -0.17 -2.49 5.83
C MET A 337 0.11 -3.88 6.39
N MET A 338 0.12 -3.99 7.72
CA MET A 338 0.22 -5.26 8.43
C MET A 338 -1.07 -6.09 8.28
N TRP A 339 -1.03 -7.36 8.66
CA TRP A 339 -2.14 -8.29 8.46
C TRP A 339 -3.33 -7.98 9.39
N TRP A 340 -3.07 -7.58 10.63
CA TRP A 340 -4.12 -7.38 11.62
C TRP A 340 -4.99 -6.14 11.38
N PRO A 341 -4.47 -4.96 10.97
CA PRO A 341 -5.32 -3.81 10.62
C PRO A 341 -6.12 -4.08 9.36
N ILE A 342 -5.54 -4.79 8.37
CA ILE A 342 -6.27 -5.22 7.17
C ILE A 342 -7.43 -6.10 7.56
N GLY A 343 -7.22 -7.13 8.38
CA GLY A 343 -8.28 -8.05 8.78
C GLY A 343 -9.39 -7.37 9.58
N ALA A 344 -9.03 -6.49 10.52
CA ALA A 344 -10.01 -5.69 11.25
C ALA A 344 -10.78 -4.74 10.32
N SER A 345 -10.09 -4.10 9.37
CA SER A 345 -10.72 -3.19 8.42
C SER A 345 -11.62 -3.90 7.41
N LEU A 346 -11.25 -5.09 6.94
CA LEU A 346 -12.11 -5.95 6.11
C LEU A 346 -13.40 -6.33 6.86
N PHE A 347 -13.30 -6.62 8.17
CA PHE A 347 -14.47 -6.87 9.02
C PHE A 347 -15.33 -5.60 9.16
N ALA A 348 -14.77 -4.49 9.65
CA ALA A 348 -15.50 -3.23 9.86
C ALA A 348 -16.15 -2.66 8.59
N SER A 349 -15.54 -2.86 7.42
CA SER A 349 -16.08 -2.42 6.12
C SER A 349 -17.42 -3.06 5.76
N SER A 350 -17.71 -4.21 6.36
CA SER A 350 -18.99 -4.90 6.24
C SER A 350 -19.85 -4.78 7.50
N GLU A 351 -19.20 -4.66 8.65
CA GLU A 351 -19.79 -4.61 9.99
C GLU A 351 -19.78 -3.18 10.50
N GLY A 352 -20.51 -2.31 9.79
CA GLY A 352 -20.80 -0.95 10.22
C GLY A 352 -22.08 -0.87 11.06
N SER A 353 -22.56 0.35 11.29
CA SER A 353 -23.83 0.64 11.97
C SER A 353 -25.05 -0.03 11.30
N GLY A 354 -25.01 -0.20 9.96
CA GLY A 354 -26.05 -0.87 9.18
C GLY A 354 -26.30 -2.32 9.60
N LEU A 355 -25.24 -3.08 9.86
CA LEU A 355 -25.39 -4.48 10.21
C LEU A 355 -25.80 -4.68 11.67
N PHE A 356 -25.37 -3.81 12.59
CA PHE A 356 -25.82 -3.84 13.99
C PHE A 356 -27.33 -3.66 14.12
N VAL A 357 -27.90 -2.74 13.34
CA VAL A 357 -29.34 -2.50 13.30
C VAL A 357 -30.05 -3.61 12.52
N GLY A 358 -29.57 -3.94 11.32
CA GLY A 358 -30.25 -4.86 10.40
C GLY A 358 -30.15 -6.34 10.80
N LEU A 359 -28.98 -6.82 11.20
CA LEU A 359 -28.74 -8.23 11.53
C LEU A 359 -29.38 -8.58 12.88
N ALA A 360 -29.24 -7.71 13.89
CA ALA A 360 -29.91 -7.89 15.16
C ALA A 360 -31.44 -7.77 15.02
N GLY A 361 -31.93 -6.83 14.20
CA GLY A 361 -33.37 -6.73 13.91
C GLY A 361 -33.93 -7.93 13.15
N SER A 362 -33.17 -8.46 12.18
CA SER A 362 -33.51 -9.71 11.49
C SER A 362 -33.46 -10.91 12.44
N GLY A 363 -32.52 -10.93 13.39
CA GLY A 363 -32.46 -11.91 14.47
C GLY A 363 -33.68 -11.81 15.40
N ALA A 364 -34.09 -10.60 15.77
CA ALA A 364 -35.28 -10.35 16.57
C ALA A 364 -36.58 -10.74 15.85
N ALA A 365 -36.66 -10.57 14.53
CA ALA A 365 -37.84 -10.94 13.75
C ALA A 365 -37.88 -12.44 13.44
N GLY A 366 -36.77 -12.97 12.95
CA GLY A 366 -36.68 -14.28 12.32
C GLY A 366 -35.92 -15.33 13.11
N GLY A 367 -35.04 -14.98 14.04
CA GLY A 367 -34.17 -15.93 14.76
C GLY A 367 -32.81 -16.19 14.08
N LEU A 368 -32.21 -17.36 14.36
CA LEU A 368 -30.80 -17.66 14.10
C LEU A 368 -30.44 -17.83 12.62
N ALA A 369 -31.40 -18.12 11.73
CA ALA A 369 -31.14 -18.38 10.32
C ALA A 369 -30.37 -17.24 9.61
N VAL A 370 -30.58 -15.99 10.02
CA VAL A 370 -29.87 -14.85 9.43
C VAL A 370 -28.35 -14.91 9.65
N ALA A 371 -27.88 -15.59 10.71
CA ALA A 371 -26.45 -15.79 10.97
C ALA A 371 -25.75 -16.58 9.85
N GLY A 372 -26.49 -17.37 9.08
CA GLY A 372 -25.96 -18.09 7.93
C GLY A 372 -25.39 -17.15 6.85
N PHE A 373 -25.87 -15.91 6.76
CA PHE A 373 -25.30 -14.89 5.88
C PHE A 373 -23.85 -14.56 6.23
N GLU A 374 -23.56 -14.43 7.53
CA GLU A 374 -22.23 -14.09 8.04
C GLU A 374 -21.27 -15.28 8.02
N TRP A 375 -21.76 -16.46 8.38
CA TRP A 375 -20.96 -17.67 8.32
C TRP A 375 -20.60 -18.04 6.88
N HIS A 376 -21.47 -17.74 5.92
CA HIS A 376 -21.16 -17.91 4.51
C HIS A 376 -19.95 -17.04 4.08
N ALA A 377 -19.84 -15.80 4.58
CA ALA A 377 -18.71 -14.91 4.29
C ALA A 377 -17.36 -15.51 4.73
N THR A 378 -17.35 -16.31 5.80
CA THR A 378 -16.16 -16.97 6.35
C THR A 378 -15.44 -17.81 5.28
N TYR A 379 -16.19 -18.66 4.56
CA TYR A 379 -15.63 -19.53 3.52
C TYR A 379 -15.12 -18.75 2.31
N VAL A 380 -15.84 -17.70 1.91
CA VAL A 380 -15.47 -16.86 0.77
C VAL A 380 -14.23 -16.01 1.08
N LEU A 381 -14.09 -15.52 2.31
CA LEU A 381 -12.88 -14.83 2.76
C LEU A 381 -11.63 -15.74 2.75
N LEU A 382 -11.79 -17.03 3.04
CA LEU A 382 -10.72 -18.00 2.84
C LEU A 382 -10.41 -18.20 1.36
N ALA A 383 -11.43 -18.23 0.49
CA ALA A 383 -11.22 -18.25 -0.95
C ALA A 383 -10.51 -16.97 -1.44
N LEU A 384 -10.84 -15.80 -0.91
CA LEU A 384 -10.12 -14.54 -1.17
C LEU A 384 -8.63 -14.71 -0.85
N ALA A 385 -8.30 -15.22 0.34
CA ALA A 385 -6.91 -15.40 0.79
C ALA A 385 -6.10 -16.32 -0.13
N TRP A 386 -6.65 -17.47 -0.51
CA TRP A 386 -5.90 -18.53 -1.19
C TRP A 386 -6.00 -18.51 -2.71
N VAL A 387 -7.09 -17.99 -3.27
CA VAL A 387 -7.36 -17.99 -4.72
C VAL A 387 -7.17 -16.60 -5.31
N PHE A 388 -7.86 -15.60 -4.79
CA PHE A 388 -7.97 -14.30 -5.47
C PHE A 388 -6.81 -13.35 -5.15
N VAL A 389 -6.41 -13.22 -3.89
CA VAL A 389 -5.32 -12.34 -3.45
C VAL A 389 -3.99 -12.65 -4.17
N PRO A 390 -3.55 -13.91 -4.32
CA PRO A 390 -2.35 -14.22 -5.10
C PRO A 390 -2.44 -13.76 -6.56
N ILE A 391 -3.61 -13.86 -7.18
CA ILE A 391 -3.86 -13.42 -8.57
C ILE A 391 -3.80 -11.89 -8.66
N TYR A 392 -4.42 -11.18 -7.72
CA TYR A 392 -4.47 -9.73 -7.74
C TYR A 392 -3.12 -9.07 -7.45
N ILE A 393 -2.39 -9.58 -6.44
CA ILE A 393 -1.06 -9.07 -6.11
C ILE A 393 -0.08 -9.33 -7.26
N SER A 394 -0.08 -10.53 -7.85
CA SER A 394 0.77 -10.86 -9.01
C SER A 394 0.40 -10.09 -10.28
N SER A 395 -0.86 -9.63 -10.40
CA SER A 395 -1.31 -8.82 -11.52
C SER A 395 -0.93 -7.33 -11.39
N GLU A 396 -0.40 -6.91 -10.24
CA GLU A 396 0.00 -5.52 -9.93
C GLU A 396 -1.10 -4.47 -10.17
N ILE A 397 -2.35 -4.86 -10.06
CA ILE A 397 -3.51 -3.97 -10.24
C ILE A 397 -3.68 -3.02 -9.03
N VAL A 398 -4.33 -1.88 -9.26
CA VAL A 398 -4.78 -0.97 -8.19
C VAL A 398 -6.30 -1.01 -8.04
N THR A 399 -7.01 -1.25 -9.16
CA THR A 399 -8.47 -1.25 -9.18
C THR A 399 -9.06 -2.49 -9.86
N MET A 400 -10.25 -2.88 -9.46
CA MET A 400 -10.99 -4.00 -10.06
C MET A 400 -11.40 -3.75 -11.52
N PRO A 401 -11.85 -2.53 -11.92
CA PRO A 401 -12.04 -2.21 -13.33
C PRO A 401 -10.76 -2.35 -14.18
N GLU A 402 -9.60 -2.03 -13.61
CA GLU A 402 -8.30 -2.23 -14.26
C GLU A 402 -7.94 -3.71 -14.41
N TYR A 403 -8.26 -4.55 -13.42
CA TYR A 403 -8.11 -6.00 -13.55
C TYR A 403 -8.90 -6.56 -14.72
N ILE A 404 -10.16 -6.16 -14.87
CA ILE A 404 -11.01 -6.58 -15.98
C ILE A 404 -10.46 -6.06 -17.32
N GLN A 405 -9.96 -4.82 -17.35
CA GLN A 405 -9.28 -4.28 -18.53
C GLN A 405 -8.07 -5.14 -18.92
N LYS A 406 -7.23 -5.53 -17.96
CA LYS A 406 -6.04 -6.34 -18.22
C LYS A 406 -6.39 -7.74 -18.69
N ARG A 407 -7.51 -8.29 -18.22
CA ARG A 407 -7.98 -9.64 -18.56
C ARG A 407 -8.70 -9.74 -19.91
N TYR A 408 -9.59 -8.81 -20.23
CA TYR A 408 -10.45 -8.87 -21.42
C TYR A 408 -10.10 -7.84 -22.49
N GLY A 409 -9.22 -6.87 -22.18
CA GLY A 409 -8.85 -5.78 -23.08
C GLY A 409 -9.90 -4.67 -23.17
N GLY A 410 -9.46 -3.48 -23.62
CA GLY A 410 -10.35 -2.38 -23.99
C GLY A 410 -10.63 -1.35 -22.89
N GLN A 411 -10.35 -0.08 -23.18
CA GLN A 411 -10.59 1.05 -22.27
C GLN A 411 -12.08 1.28 -21.96
N ARG A 412 -12.97 0.89 -22.89
CA ARG A 412 -14.42 1.07 -22.74
C ARG A 412 -14.99 0.26 -21.58
N ILE A 413 -14.51 -0.96 -21.37
CA ILE A 413 -14.98 -1.84 -20.30
C ILE A 413 -14.58 -1.26 -18.93
N ARG A 414 -13.35 -0.77 -18.81
CA ARG A 414 -12.90 -0.08 -17.59
C ARG A 414 -13.78 1.12 -17.24
N MET A 415 -14.05 1.98 -18.22
CA MET A 415 -14.88 3.16 -17.99
C MET A 415 -16.30 2.79 -17.59
N TYR A 416 -16.92 1.84 -18.30
CA TYR A 416 -18.26 1.34 -17.98
C TYR A 416 -18.32 0.77 -16.55
N LEU A 417 -17.40 -0.12 -16.18
CA LEU A 417 -17.38 -0.73 -14.86
C LEU A 417 -17.05 0.26 -13.75
N SER A 418 -16.20 1.25 -14.00
CA SER A 418 -15.89 2.29 -13.02
C SER A 418 -17.12 3.15 -12.75
N VAL A 419 -17.83 3.58 -13.79
CA VAL A 419 -19.07 4.36 -13.65
C VAL A 419 -20.16 3.55 -12.94
N LEU A 420 -20.36 2.30 -13.35
CA LEU A 420 -21.35 1.42 -12.73
C LEU A 420 -21.02 1.16 -11.25
N SER A 421 -19.75 0.88 -10.93
CA SER A 421 -19.31 0.63 -9.55
C SER A 421 -19.47 1.88 -8.66
N LEU A 422 -19.17 3.07 -9.17
CA LEU A 422 -19.36 4.33 -8.44
C LEU A 422 -20.85 4.59 -8.17
N LEU A 423 -21.71 4.46 -9.18
CA LEU A 423 -23.16 4.64 -9.01
C LEU A 423 -23.72 3.65 -7.99
N LEU A 424 -23.39 2.36 -8.13
CA LEU A 424 -23.85 1.35 -7.19
C LEU A 424 -23.35 1.65 -5.77
N SER A 425 -22.07 2.01 -5.59
CA SER A 425 -21.51 2.28 -4.26
C SER A 425 -22.19 3.47 -3.56
N ILE A 426 -22.46 4.55 -4.31
CA ILE A 426 -23.13 5.74 -3.77
C ILE A 426 -24.55 5.41 -3.33
N PHE A 427 -25.34 4.79 -4.20
CA PHE A 427 -26.76 4.59 -3.92
C PHE A 427 -27.03 3.43 -2.96
N THR A 428 -26.23 2.35 -2.98
CA THR A 428 -26.50 1.17 -2.17
C THR A 428 -25.71 1.17 -0.85
N LYS A 429 -24.39 1.33 -0.88
CA LYS A 429 -23.55 1.23 0.33
C LYS A 429 -23.60 2.48 1.19
N ILE A 430 -23.19 3.62 0.62
CA ILE A 430 -23.02 4.86 1.39
C ILE A 430 -24.34 5.32 2.02
N SER A 431 -25.46 5.21 1.28
CA SER A 431 -26.78 5.56 1.79
C SER A 431 -27.20 4.74 3.02
N ILE A 432 -26.97 3.43 3.01
CA ILE A 432 -27.36 2.54 4.11
C ILE A 432 -26.51 2.81 5.35
N ASP A 433 -25.19 2.91 5.19
CA ASP A 433 -24.26 3.14 6.30
C ASP A 433 -24.53 4.49 6.97
N LEU A 434 -24.79 5.52 6.17
CA LEU A 434 -25.09 6.85 6.67
C LEU A 434 -26.44 6.90 7.39
N TYR A 435 -27.48 6.29 6.82
CA TYR A 435 -28.80 6.20 7.44
C TYR A 435 -28.73 5.45 8.79
N ALA A 436 -28.11 4.28 8.82
CA ALA A 436 -28.02 3.47 10.03
C ALA A 436 -27.16 4.13 11.12
N GLY A 437 -26.05 4.78 10.73
CA GLY A 437 -25.23 5.57 11.65
C GLY A 437 -26.01 6.74 12.27
N ALA A 438 -26.72 7.51 11.43
CA ALA A 438 -27.56 8.62 11.90
C ALA A 438 -28.72 8.15 12.79
N LEU A 439 -29.36 7.03 12.46
CA LEU A 439 -30.42 6.43 13.27
C LEU A 439 -29.92 6.02 14.66
N PHE A 440 -28.74 5.40 14.73
CA PHE A 440 -28.14 5.01 16.01
C PHE A 440 -27.87 6.24 16.89
N VAL A 441 -27.28 7.30 16.33
CA VAL A 441 -27.02 8.56 17.05
C VAL A 441 -28.32 9.23 17.48
N HIS A 442 -29.36 9.22 16.63
CA HIS A 442 -30.68 9.76 16.96
C HIS A 442 -31.31 9.04 18.15
N ILE A 443 -31.29 7.69 18.16
CA ILE A 443 -31.88 6.90 19.24
C ILE A 443 -31.08 7.02 20.54
N CYS A 444 -29.75 6.99 20.47
CA CYS A 444 -28.91 6.99 21.67
C CYS A 444 -28.72 8.37 22.29
N LEU A 445 -28.56 9.43 21.48
CA LEU A 445 -28.27 10.79 21.97
C LEU A 445 -29.48 11.73 21.88
N GLY A 446 -30.57 11.34 21.20
CA GLY A 446 -31.74 12.20 20.97
C GLY A 446 -31.48 13.34 19.98
N TRP A 447 -30.35 13.32 19.26
CA TRP A 447 -29.98 14.39 18.33
C TRP A 447 -30.85 14.38 17.08
N ASN A 448 -31.00 15.54 16.44
CA ASN A 448 -31.74 15.65 15.18
C ASN A 448 -31.09 14.76 14.10
N PHE A 449 -31.90 13.95 13.41
CA PHE A 449 -31.45 13.00 12.40
C PHE A 449 -30.59 13.64 11.30
N TYR A 450 -30.98 14.83 10.81
CA TYR A 450 -30.23 15.55 9.76
C TYR A 450 -28.91 16.12 10.26
N LEU A 451 -28.88 16.61 11.51
CA LEU A 451 -27.66 17.10 12.14
C LEU A 451 -26.62 15.98 12.30
N SER A 452 -27.05 14.82 12.80
CA SER A 452 -26.21 13.62 12.96
C SER A 452 -25.64 13.16 11.62
N THR A 453 -26.47 13.16 10.57
CA THR A 453 -26.08 12.82 9.19
C THR A 453 -24.98 13.77 8.67
N CYS A 454 -25.19 15.09 8.76
CA CYS A 454 -24.20 16.07 8.29
C CYS A 454 -22.89 15.97 9.06
N LEU A 455 -22.95 15.81 10.38
CA LEU A 455 -21.76 15.74 11.24
C LEU A 455 -20.93 14.48 10.94
N MET A 456 -21.58 13.32 10.76
CA MET A 456 -20.89 12.10 10.32
C MET A 456 -20.22 12.28 8.95
N LEU A 457 -20.91 12.86 7.97
CA LEU A 457 -20.32 13.10 6.65
C LEU A 457 -19.08 14.00 6.70
N VAL A 458 -19.14 15.11 7.45
CA VAL A 458 -18.02 16.06 7.54
C VAL A 458 -16.82 15.41 8.22
N ILE A 459 -17.01 14.72 9.34
CA ILE A 459 -15.91 14.06 10.05
C ILE A 459 -15.29 12.97 9.17
N THR A 460 -16.13 12.11 8.57
CA THR A 460 -15.66 11.04 7.67
C THR A 460 -14.91 11.59 6.47
N ALA A 461 -15.41 12.68 5.85
CA ALA A 461 -14.72 13.33 4.75
C ALA A 461 -13.36 13.91 5.18
N LEU A 462 -13.29 14.60 6.32
CA LEU A 462 -12.06 15.25 6.79
C LEU A 462 -10.91 14.25 7.00
N TYR A 463 -11.13 13.17 7.77
CA TYR A 463 -10.05 12.23 8.03
C TYR A 463 -9.71 11.37 6.80
N THR A 464 -10.70 11.06 5.94
CA THR A 464 -10.47 10.28 4.72
C THR A 464 -9.67 11.08 3.69
N ILE A 465 -10.02 12.36 3.48
CA ILE A 465 -9.32 13.24 2.54
C ILE A 465 -7.90 13.56 3.06
N ALA A 466 -7.74 13.78 4.36
CA ALA A 466 -6.44 14.11 4.93
C ALA A 466 -5.48 12.91 5.00
N GLY A 467 -6.00 11.70 5.23
CA GLY A 467 -5.19 10.53 5.58
C GLY A 467 -5.12 9.41 4.54
N GLY A 468 -5.98 9.40 3.52
CA GLY A 468 -6.01 8.36 2.50
C GLY A 468 -6.36 6.96 3.05
N LEU A 469 -6.06 5.91 2.28
CA LEU A 469 -6.44 4.53 2.66
C LEU A 469 -5.81 4.09 3.99
N ALA A 470 -4.60 4.53 4.31
CA ALA A 470 -3.92 4.17 5.55
C ALA A 470 -4.71 4.62 6.79
N ALA A 471 -5.16 5.88 6.79
CA ALA A 471 -5.97 6.40 7.89
C ALA A 471 -7.29 5.65 8.03
N VAL A 472 -7.97 5.34 6.91
CA VAL A 472 -9.21 4.56 6.90
C VAL A 472 -9.00 3.17 7.53
N ILE A 473 -7.93 2.46 7.18
CA ILE A 473 -7.64 1.13 7.73
C ILE A 473 -7.40 1.19 9.24
N TYR A 474 -6.65 2.19 9.72
CA TYR A 474 -6.40 2.33 11.16
C TYR A 474 -7.63 2.76 11.95
N THR A 475 -8.46 3.66 11.41
CA THR A 475 -9.74 4.03 12.04
C THR A 475 -10.68 2.83 12.11
N ASP A 476 -10.75 2.03 11.04
CA ASP A 476 -11.56 0.81 11.00
C ASP A 476 -11.07 -0.23 12.01
N ALA A 477 -9.75 -0.36 12.19
CA ALA A 477 -9.16 -1.28 13.15
C ALA A 477 -9.50 -0.88 14.60
N LEU A 478 -9.42 0.41 14.91
CA LEU A 478 -9.85 0.94 16.21
C LEU A 478 -11.35 0.76 16.42
N GLN A 479 -12.16 1.06 15.40
CA GLN A 479 -13.60 0.85 15.41
C GLN A 479 -13.96 -0.61 15.68
N THR A 480 -13.28 -1.56 15.02
CA THR A 480 -13.48 -3.00 15.23
C THR A 480 -13.26 -3.38 16.69
N LEU A 481 -12.17 -2.91 17.30
CA LEU A 481 -11.86 -3.20 18.70
C LEU A 481 -12.96 -2.67 19.63
N ILE A 482 -13.38 -1.43 19.45
CA ILE A 482 -14.44 -0.79 20.25
C ILE A 482 -15.77 -1.56 20.09
N MET A 483 -16.13 -1.90 18.86
CA MET A 483 -17.38 -2.60 18.53
C MET A 483 -17.42 -4.00 19.12
N VAL A 484 -16.34 -4.78 18.98
CA VAL A 484 -16.28 -6.15 19.51
C VAL A 484 -16.34 -6.13 21.03
N VAL A 485 -15.57 -5.26 21.71
CA VAL A 485 -15.58 -5.16 23.17
C VAL A 485 -16.96 -4.72 23.67
N GLY A 486 -17.55 -3.68 23.06
CA GLY A 486 -18.88 -3.19 23.41
C GLY A 486 -19.96 -4.26 23.24
N ALA A 487 -19.92 -4.99 22.11
CA ALA A 487 -20.88 -6.04 21.82
C ALA A 487 -20.73 -7.24 22.77
N VAL A 488 -19.50 -7.64 23.12
CA VAL A 488 -19.26 -8.71 24.11
C VAL A 488 -19.86 -8.34 25.47
N ILE A 489 -19.61 -7.12 25.96
CA ILE A 489 -20.15 -6.66 27.25
C ILE A 489 -21.68 -6.67 27.21
N LEU A 490 -22.27 -6.16 26.14
CA LEU A 490 -23.71 -6.12 25.95
C LEU A 490 -24.33 -7.52 25.91
N THR A 491 -23.75 -8.43 25.13
CA THR A 491 -24.21 -9.82 25.03
C THR A 491 -24.18 -10.52 26.38
N VAL A 492 -23.10 -10.37 27.15
CA VAL A 492 -23.00 -10.99 28.49
C VAL A 492 -24.11 -10.47 29.40
N LYS A 493 -24.36 -9.16 29.42
CA LYS A 493 -25.46 -8.58 30.20
C LYS A 493 -26.83 -9.04 29.72
N ALA A 494 -27.04 -9.15 28.41
CA ALA A 494 -28.28 -9.63 27.82
C ALA A 494 -28.58 -11.07 28.28
N PHE A 495 -27.59 -11.95 28.24
CA PHE A 495 -27.74 -13.33 28.70
C PHE A 495 -27.97 -13.46 30.21
N GLN A 496 -27.43 -12.54 31.01
CA GLN A 496 -27.71 -12.50 32.45
C GLN A 496 -29.18 -12.21 32.76
N GLN A 497 -29.86 -11.39 31.95
CA GLN A 497 -31.28 -11.07 32.14
C GLN A 497 -32.22 -12.24 31.84
N ILE A 498 -31.84 -13.10 30.90
CA ILE A 498 -32.66 -14.25 30.49
C ILE A 498 -32.25 -15.58 31.14
N GLY A 499 -31.23 -15.59 32.00
CA GLY A 499 -30.78 -16.81 32.68
C GLY A 499 -29.96 -17.79 31.82
N GLY A 500 -29.38 -17.33 30.70
CA GLY A 500 -28.47 -18.10 29.84
C GLY A 500 -29.08 -18.64 28.54
N TYR A 501 -28.26 -19.35 27.75
CA TYR A 501 -28.62 -19.82 26.40
C TYR A 501 -29.76 -20.84 26.37
N GLU A 502 -29.81 -21.76 27.33
CA GLU A 502 -30.85 -22.81 27.40
C GLU A 502 -32.26 -22.21 27.54
N GLN A 503 -32.38 -21.07 28.20
CA GLN A 503 -33.66 -20.38 28.39
C GLN A 503 -34.04 -19.50 27.20
N LEU A 504 -33.08 -19.10 26.35
CA LEU A 504 -33.33 -18.23 25.19
C LEU A 504 -34.37 -18.82 24.25
N ALA A 505 -34.27 -20.11 23.91
CA ALA A 505 -35.20 -20.76 22.99
C ALA A 505 -36.64 -20.74 23.53
N ALA A 506 -36.81 -21.09 24.80
CA ALA A 506 -38.12 -21.13 25.46
C ALA A 506 -38.72 -19.73 25.62
N ALA A 507 -37.90 -18.75 26.06
CA ALA A 507 -38.34 -17.38 26.25
C ALA A 507 -38.66 -16.68 24.92
N TYR A 508 -37.86 -16.92 23.88
CA TYR A 508 -38.11 -16.38 22.54
C TYR A 508 -39.40 -16.91 21.93
N ALA A 509 -39.75 -18.18 22.13
CA ALA A 509 -41.01 -18.74 21.67
C ALA A 509 -42.25 -18.08 22.30
N GLN A 510 -42.10 -17.46 23.47
CA GLN A 510 -43.18 -16.78 24.21
C GLN A 510 -43.18 -15.26 24.02
N ALA A 511 -42.25 -14.71 23.23
CA ALA A 511 -42.07 -13.26 23.06
C ALA A 511 -43.09 -12.65 22.08
N ILE A 512 -44.36 -12.60 22.52
CA ILE A 512 -45.51 -12.08 21.78
C ILE A 512 -45.94 -10.73 22.37
N PRO A 513 -46.15 -9.68 21.54
CA PRO A 513 -46.65 -8.38 22.02
C PRO A 513 -48.08 -8.46 22.56
N SER A 514 -48.38 -7.62 23.54
CA SER A 514 -49.69 -7.51 24.21
C SER A 514 -50.80 -7.05 23.27
N LYS A 515 -50.48 -6.22 22.26
CA LYS A 515 -51.41 -5.75 21.24
C LYS A 515 -51.11 -6.41 19.90
N THR A 516 -52.07 -7.20 19.40
CA THR A 516 -51.92 -7.99 18.16
C THR A 516 -53.01 -7.66 17.14
N ILE A 517 -52.72 -7.93 15.86
CA ILE A 517 -53.70 -7.85 14.78
C ILE A 517 -54.29 -9.25 14.55
N SER A 518 -55.60 -9.38 14.73
CA SER A 518 -56.35 -10.62 14.44
C SER A 518 -56.16 -11.06 12.98
N ASN A 519 -56.03 -12.37 12.74
CA ASN A 519 -55.79 -13.01 11.43
C ASN A 519 -54.40 -12.80 10.80
N THR A 520 -53.38 -12.47 11.58
CA THR A 520 -51.98 -12.40 11.08
C THR A 520 -51.05 -13.28 11.91
N THR A 521 -49.99 -13.81 11.30
CA THR A 521 -48.93 -14.57 11.99
C THR A 521 -47.70 -13.70 12.32
N CYS A 522 -47.69 -12.43 11.90
CA CYS A 522 -46.53 -11.54 12.01
C CYS A 522 -46.07 -11.28 13.46
N HIS A 523 -46.96 -11.41 14.44
CA HIS A 523 -46.65 -11.21 15.86
C HIS A 523 -46.04 -12.46 16.52
N LEU A 524 -46.12 -13.63 15.88
CA LEU A 524 -45.67 -14.89 16.44
C LEU A 524 -44.20 -15.16 16.07
N PRO A 525 -43.34 -15.46 17.07
CA PRO A 525 -42.03 -16.03 16.81
C PRO A 525 -42.13 -17.36 16.05
N ARG A 526 -41.22 -17.61 15.10
CA ARG A 526 -41.22 -18.84 14.32
C ARG A 526 -40.83 -20.05 15.18
N ALA A 527 -41.45 -21.20 14.91
CA ALA A 527 -41.12 -22.46 15.59
C ALA A 527 -39.69 -22.96 15.25
N ASP A 528 -39.19 -22.66 14.06
CA ASP A 528 -37.84 -22.99 13.59
C ASP A 528 -36.82 -21.85 13.82
N ALA A 529 -37.10 -20.92 14.75
CA ALA A 529 -36.24 -19.77 15.01
C ALA A 529 -34.82 -20.14 15.49
N MET A 530 -34.65 -21.27 16.18
CA MET A 530 -33.33 -21.74 16.63
C MET A 530 -32.58 -22.58 15.58
N HIS A 531 -33.19 -22.88 14.43
CA HIS A 531 -32.57 -23.62 13.35
C HIS A 531 -31.93 -22.68 12.33
N MET A 532 -30.61 -22.78 12.15
CA MET A 532 -29.89 -22.00 11.15
C MET A 532 -30.23 -22.45 9.72
N PHE A 533 -30.25 -23.77 9.49
CA PHE A 533 -30.64 -24.36 8.21
C PHE A 533 -32.13 -24.67 8.20
N ARG A 534 -32.91 -23.84 7.49
CA ARG A 534 -34.37 -23.98 7.38
C ARG A 534 -34.79 -24.90 6.24
N ASP A 535 -36.02 -25.38 6.32
CA ASP A 535 -36.65 -26.21 5.29
C ASP A 535 -36.47 -25.62 3.87
N PRO A 536 -36.07 -26.44 2.88
CA PRO A 536 -35.74 -25.96 1.54
C PRO A 536 -36.93 -25.42 0.73
N ALA A 537 -38.17 -25.71 1.10
CA ALA A 537 -39.37 -25.33 0.34
C ALA A 537 -40.27 -24.32 1.06
N THR A 538 -40.32 -24.36 2.39
CA THR A 538 -41.26 -23.57 3.21
C THR A 538 -40.58 -22.53 4.11
N GLY A 539 -39.25 -22.56 4.21
CA GLY A 539 -38.47 -21.53 4.89
C GLY A 539 -38.50 -20.20 4.14
N ASP A 540 -38.54 -19.10 4.88
CA ASP A 540 -38.27 -17.74 4.37
C ASP A 540 -36.80 -17.55 3.94
N LEU A 541 -35.89 -18.23 4.64
CA LEU A 541 -34.47 -18.35 4.33
C LEU A 541 -34.10 -19.83 4.13
N PRO A 542 -34.52 -20.47 3.03
CA PRO A 542 -34.29 -21.89 2.80
C PRO A 542 -32.78 -22.17 2.74
N TRP A 543 -32.35 -23.29 3.33
CA TRP A 543 -30.92 -23.61 3.43
C TRP A 543 -30.23 -23.70 2.05
N THR A 544 -30.95 -24.10 1.00
CA THR A 544 -30.43 -24.18 -0.37
C THR A 544 -30.12 -22.80 -0.94
N GLY A 545 -31.03 -21.83 -0.74
CA GLY A 545 -30.82 -20.44 -1.14
C GLY A 545 -29.72 -19.77 -0.31
N MET A 546 -29.68 -20.07 0.99
CA MET A 546 -28.63 -19.61 1.90
C MET A 546 -27.26 -20.15 1.51
N THR A 547 -27.14 -21.44 1.21
CA THR A 547 -25.84 -22.04 0.87
C THR A 547 -25.43 -21.66 -0.55
N PHE A 548 -26.22 -21.93 -1.57
CA PHE A 548 -25.78 -21.74 -2.97
C PHE A 548 -26.01 -20.33 -3.50
N GLY A 549 -27.13 -19.70 -3.14
CA GLY A 549 -27.48 -18.36 -3.59
C GLY A 549 -26.56 -17.30 -2.98
N LEU A 550 -26.37 -17.35 -1.65
CA LEU A 550 -25.48 -16.39 -0.98
C LEU A 550 -24.01 -16.60 -1.36
N THR A 551 -23.55 -17.79 -1.78
CA THR A 551 -22.18 -17.94 -2.28
C THR A 551 -21.88 -17.02 -3.43
N ILE A 552 -22.80 -16.89 -4.39
CA ILE A 552 -22.58 -16.04 -5.57
C ILE A 552 -22.45 -14.59 -5.14
N MET A 553 -23.36 -14.12 -4.29
CA MET A 553 -23.38 -12.74 -3.81
C MET A 553 -22.19 -12.43 -2.90
N ALA A 554 -21.84 -13.35 -1.99
CA ALA A 554 -20.69 -13.23 -1.11
C ALA A 554 -19.39 -13.24 -1.90
N THR A 555 -19.26 -14.09 -2.93
CA THR A 555 -18.07 -14.10 -3.80
C THR A 555 -17.91 -12.77 -4.52
N TRP A 556 -19.00 -12.19 -5.01
CA TRP A 556 -18.97 -10.85 -5.58
C TRP A 556 -18.49 -9.81 -4.54
N TYR A 557 -19.13 -9.76 -3.37
CA TYR A 557 -18.83 -8.77 -2.34
C TYR A 557 -17.40 -8.90 -1.79
N TRP A 558 -16.94 -10.11 -1.47
CA TRP A 558 -15.65 -10.30 -0.79
C TRP A 558 -14.48 -10.41 -1.76
N CYS A 559 -14.69 -10.96 -2.95
CA CYS A 559 -13.60 -11.22 -3.89
C CYS A 559 -13.51 -10.21 -5.03
N THR A 560 -14.56 -9.44 -5.32
CA THR A 560 -14.57 -8.55 -6.49
C THR A 560 -14.91 -7.10 -6.19
N ASP A 561 -15.38 -6.81 -4.97
CA ASP A 561 -15.66 -5.44 -4.57
C ASP A 561 -14.38 -4.64 -4.42
N GLN A 562 -14.37 -3.43 -5.00
CA GLN A 562 -13.22 -2.55 -5.00
C GLN A 562 -12.75 -2.23 -3.57
N VAL A 563 -13.67 -1.97 -2.64
CA VAL A 563 -13.39 -1.50 -1.28
C VAL A 563 -12.73 -2.61 -0.46
N ILE A 564 -13.11 -3.86 -0.68
CA ILE A 564 -12.56 -5.05 -0.01
C ILE A 564 -11.20 -5.45 -0.61
N VAL A 565 -11.13 -5.58 -1.94
CA VAL A 565 -9.91 -6.01 -2.62
C VAL A 565 -8.79 -4.97 -2.44
N GLN A 566 -9.11 -3.68 -2.48
CA GLN A 566 -8.12 -2.60 -2.33
C GLN A 566 -7.44 -2.62 -0.95
N ARG A 567 -8.15 -2.96 0.12
CA ARG A 567 -7.55 -3.16 1.45
C ARG A 567 -6.58 -4.33 1.47
N SER A 568 -6.94 -5.43 0.82
CA SER A 568 -6.06 -6.60 0.71
C SER A 568 -4.81 -6.30 -0.15
N LEU A 569 -4.93 -5.43 -1.17
CA LEU A 569 -3.83 -4.96 -2.01
C LEU A 569 -2.88 -3.96 -1.32
N SER A 570 -3.30 -3.38 -0.20
CA SER A 570 -2.47 -2.47 0.61
C SER A 570 -1.48 -3.20 1.53
N ALA A 571 -1.52 -4.53 1.56
CA ALA A 571 -0.62 -5.34 2.36
C ALA A 571 0.85 -5.21 1.92
N ARG A 572 1.76 -5.29 2.88
CA ARG A 572 3.20 -5.30 2.63
C ARG A 572 3.69 -6.49 1.80
N ASP A 573 3.08 -7.65 2.03
CA ASP A 573 3.38 -8.86 1.28
C ASP A 573 2.15 -9.77 1.18
N LEU A 574 2.31 -10.86 0.41
CA LEU A 574 1.26 -11.83 0.19
C LEU A 574 0.80 -12.53 1.47
N ASN A 575 1.72 -12.78 2.42
CA ASN A 575 1.37 -13.42 3.69
C ASN A 575 0.55 -12.48 4.56
N HIS A 576 0.81 -11.18 4.52
CA HIS A 576 0.04 -10.18 5.25
C HIS A 576 -1.35 -9.99 4.67
N ALA A 577 -1.48 -10.00 3.35
CA ALA A 577 -2.78 -9.98 2.69
C ALA A 577 -3.61 -11.23 3.07
N LYS A 578 -3.00 -12.41 3.02
CA LYS A 578 -3.62 -13.68 3.44
C LYS A 578 -4.01 -13.66 4.92
N GLY A 579 -3.10 -13.23 5.79
CA GLY A 579 -3.33 -13.12 7.23
C GLY A 579 -4.49 -12.18 7.55
N GLY A 580 -4.61 -11.07 6.83
CA GLY A 580 -5.74 -10.15 6.96
C GLY A 580 -7.07 -10.79 6.57
N SER A 581 -7.15 -11.47 5.42
CA SER A 581 -8.36 -12.20 5.01
C SER A 581 -8.73 -13.33 5.98
N ILE A 582 -7.75 -14.04 6.55
CA ILE A 582 -7.97 -15.09 7.55
C ILE A 582 -8.50 -14.48 8.86
N LEU A 583 -7.90 -13.40 9.35
CA LEU A 583 -8.39 -12.71 10.55
C LEU A 583 -9.84 -12.22 10.36
N ALA A 584 -10.14 -11.61 9.21
CA ALA A 584 -11.50 -11.17 8.88
C ALA A 584 -12.49 -12.35 8.88
N SER A 585 -12.08 -13.51 8.36
CA SER A 585 -12.87 -14.74 8.36
C SER A 585 -13.21 -15.19 9.79
N TYR A 586 -12.25 -15.18 10.71
CA TYR A 586 -12.51 -15.48 12.12
C TYR A 586 -13.43 -14.47 12.80
N LEU A 587 -13.21 -13.18 12.57
CA LEU A 587 -14.06 -12.12 13.14
C LEU A 587 -15.52 -12.24 12.65
N LYS A 588 -15.73 -12.70 11.41
CA LYS A 588 -17.07 -12.94 10.83
C LYS A 588 -17.87 -14.06 11.48
N MET A 589 -17.26 -14.89 12.33
CA MET A 589 -18.01 -15.87 13.12
C MET A 589 -18.71 -15.24 14.34
N LEU A 590 -18.25 -14.06 14.80
CA LEU A 590 -18.73 -13.39 16.01
C LEU A 590 -20.16 -12.82 15.94
N PRO A 591 -20.63 -12.21 14.83
CA PRO A 591 -21.96 -11.58 14.75
C PRO A 591 -23.14 -12.45 15.17
N MET A 592 -23.04 -13.78 15.01
CA MET A 592 -24.07 -14.71 15.52
C MET A 592 -24.30 -14.54 17.03
N GLY A 593 -23.23 -14.55 17.82
CA GLY A 593 -23.32 -14.40 19.27
C GLY A 593 -23.38 -12.94 19.73
N LEU A 594 -22.77 -12.03 18.97
CA LEU A 594 -22.63 -10.62 19.38
C LEU A 594 -23.73 -9.70 18.87
N MET A 595 -24.55 -10.14 17.90
CA MET A 595 -25.56 -9.30 17.24
C MET A 595 -26.90 -10.04 17.09
N VAL A 596 -26.90 -11.24 16.51
CA VAL A 596 -28.15 -12.01 16.28
C VAL A 596 -28.80 -12.44 17.59
N MET A 597 -28.05 -13.12 18.48
CA MET A 597 -28.58 -13.56 19.77
C MET A 597 -29.02 -12.41 20.68
N PRO A 598 -28.26 -11.30 20.84
CA PRO A 598 -28.74 -10.11 21.54
C PRO A 598 -30.00 -9.51 20.92
N GLY A 599 -30.14 -9.52 19.60
CA GLY A 599 -31.37 -9.12 18.91
C GLY A 599 -32.57 -9.97 19.33
N MET A 600 -32.40 -11.30 19.37
CA MET A 600 -33.43 -12.23 19.88
C MET A 600 -33.78 -11.94 21.34
N ILE A 601 -32.78 -11.72 22.19
CA ILE A 601 -32.96 -11.36 23.61
C ILE A 601 -33.72 -10.05 23.74
N SER A 602 -33.44 -9.05 22.90
CA SER A 602 -34.16 -7.78 22.93
C SER A 602 -35.65 -7.95 22.66
N ARG A 603 -36.06 -8.87 21.79
CA ARG A 603 -37.48 -9.17 21.60
C ARG A 603 -38.11 -9.85 22.82
N VAL A 604 -37.36 -10.70 23.51
CA VAL A 604 -37.80 -11.35 24.76
C VAL A 604 -38.04 -10.33 25.86
N LEU A 605 -37.12 -9.38 26.04
CA LEU A 605 -37.20 -8.36 27.09
C LEU A 605 -38.20 -7.25 26.77
N PHE A 606 -38.34 -6.88 25.50
CA PHE A 606 -39.17 -5.75 25.04
C PHE A 606 -40.13 -6.17 23.89
N PRO A 607 -41.05 -7.11 24.12
CA PRO A 607 -41.90 -7.65 23.07
C PRO A 607 -42.86 -6.62 22.47
N ASP A 608 -43.36 -5.68 23.28
CA ASP A 608 -44.32 -4.65 22.83
C ASP A 608 -43.69 -3.59 21.91
N ASP A 609 -42.42 -3.26 22.12
CA ASP A 609 -41.71 -2.26 21.32
C ASP A 609 -41.05 -2.92 20.10
N VAL A 610 -40.28 -4.00 20.29
CA VAL A 610 -39.48 -4.63 19.22
C VAL A 610 -40.33 -5.55 18.33
N GLY A 611 -41.28 -6.28 18.92
CA GLY A 611 -42.18 -7.20 18.25
C GLY A 611 -43.49 -6.56 17.79
N CYS A 612 -43.62 -5.23 17.85
CA CYS A 612 -44.85 -4.52 17.52
C CYS A 612 -45.36 -4.87 16.11
N VAL A 613 -46.69 -4.97 15.98
CA VAL A 613 -47.35 -5.24 14.69
C VAL A 613 -48.47 -4.24 14.39
N VAL A 614 -48.96 -3.53 15.41
CA VAL A 614 -50.01 -2.51 15.26
C VAL A 614 -49.38 -1.19 14.83
N PRO A 615 -49.79 -0.57 13.69
CA PRO A 615 -49.14 0.62 13.15
C PRO A 615 -49.03 1.79 14.14
N SER A 616 -50.05 2.05 14.96
CA SER A 616 -50.02 3.13 15.95
C SER A 616 -49.02 2.89 17.09
N GLU A 617 -48.85 1.64 17.51
CA GLU A 617 -47.85 1.27 18.52
C GLU A 617 -46.43 1.27 17.94
N CYS A 618 -46.27 0.79 16.70
CA CYS A 618 -44.98 0.86 16.03
C CYS A 618 -44.54 2.31 15.76
N LEU A 619 -45.49 3.20 15.41
CA LEU A 619 -45.22 4.62 15.27
C LEU A 619 -44.77 5.24 16.60
N ARG A 620 -45.37 4.83 17.73
CA ARG A 620 -44.96 5.25 19.07
C ARG A 620 -43.59 4.71 19.46
N ALA A 621 -43.29 3.45 19.13
CA ALA A 621 -42.09 2.76 19.57
C ALA A 621 -40.84 3.12 18.75
N CYS A 622 -40.95 3.26 17.43
CA CYS A 622 -39.80 3.54 16.56
C CYS A 622 -40.06 4.55 15.43
N GLY A 623 -41.24 5.17 15.37
CA GLY A 623 -41.57 6.14 14.32
C GLY A 623 -41.84 5.53 12.94
N ALA A 624 -42.05 4.21 12.85
CA ALA A 624 -42.35 3.51 11.60
C ALA A 624 -43.62 2.66 11.71
N GLU A 625 -44.41 2.59 10.63
CA GLU A 625 -45.70 1.89 10.62
C GLU A 625 -45.60 0.38 10.32
N ILE A 626 -44.47 -0.07 9.76
CA ILE A 626 -44.28 -1.42 9.20
C ILE A 626 -43.57 -2.42 10.13
N GLY A 627 -43.22 -2.01 11.34
CA GLY A 627 -42.56 -2.84 12.35
C GLY A 627 -41.25 -2.24 12.87
N CYS A 628 -40.89 -2.61 14.10
CA CYS A 628 -39.79 -1.99 14.86
C CYS A 628 -38.64 -2.96 15.20
N SER A 629 -38.51 -4.08 14.50
CA SER A 629 -37.44 -5.05 14.82
C SER A 629 -36.03 -4.44 14.77
N ASN A 630 -35.78 -3.47 13.89
CA ASN A 630 -34.50 -2.78 13.75
C ASN A 630 -34.07 -1.98 15.00
N ILE A 631 -34.98 -1.64 15.92
CA ILE A 631 -34.59 -0.99 17.19
C ILE A 631 -34.10 -1.98 18.26
N ALA A 632 -34.11 -3.29 17.99
CA ALA A 632 -33.70 -4.32 18.95
C ALA A 632 -32.33 -4.05 19.59
N TYR A 633 -31.30 -3.83 18.76
CA TYR A 633 -29.95 -3.62 19.29
C TYR A 633 -29.81 -2.28 20.05
N PRO A 634 -30.21 -1.12 19.48
CA PRO A 634 -30.17 0.15 20.21
C PRO A 634 -30.98 0.15 21.52
N LYS A 635 -32.16 -0.48 21.53
CA LYS A 635 -33.01 -0.58 22.72
C LYS A 635 -32.30 -1.34 23.83
N LEU A 636 -31.67 -2.46 23.48
CA LEU A 636 -30.91 -3.27 24.44
C LEU A 636 -29.67 -2.52 24.98
N VAL A 637 -29.00 -1.72 24.15
CA VAL A 637 -27.91 -0.83 24.59
C VAL A 637 -28.42 0.20 25.61
N MET A 638 -29.52 0.89 25.31
CA MET A 638 -30.06 1.95 26.17
C MET A 638 -30.52 1.44 27.54
N GLU A 639 -31.07 0.23 27.59
CA GLU A 639 -31.67 -0.33 28.82
C GLU A 639 -30.68 -1.14 29.67
N LEU A 640 -29.64 -1.75 29.07
CA LEU A 640 -28.71 -2.64 29.79
C LEU A 640 -27.31 -2.07 30.02
N MET A 641 -26.87 -1.11 29.21
CA MET A 641 -25.56 -0.46 29.43
C MET A 641 -25.71 0.60 30.52
N PRO A 642 -24.73 0.72 31.43
CA PRO A 642 -24.79 1.77 32.45
C PRO A 642 -24.84 3.12 31.73
N THR A 643 -25.87 3.91 32.02
CA THR A 643 -26.01 5.26 31.48
C THR A 643 -24.75 6.04 31.82
N GLY A 644 -23.99 6.40 30.78
CA GLY A 644 -22.97 7.42 30.89
C GLY A 644 -23.64 8.77 31.14
N GLU A 645 -23.99 9.05 32.40
CA GLU A 645 -24.34 10.40 32.87
C GLU A 645 -23.23 11.43 32.57
N ALA A 646 -22.04 10.99 32.12
CA ALA A 646 -20.94 11.85 31.71
C ALA A 646 -21.00 12.40 30.26
N LEU A 647 -21.85 11.87 29.34
CA LEU A 647 -21.89 12.35 27.94
C LEU A 647 -23.24 12.95 27.51
N ALA A 648 -24.35 12.60 28.17
CA ALA A 648 -25.68 13.15 27.86
C ALA A 648 -25.95 14.54 28.48
N GLY A 649 -25.05 15.05 29.33
CA GLY A 649 -25.18 16.34 30.01
C GLY A 649 -25.02 17.59 29.13
N LEU A 650 -24.90 17.45 27.80
CA LEU A 650 -24.73 18.57 26.87
C LEU A 650 -25.97 18.89 26.01
N GLY A 651 -27.12 18.26 26.24
CA GLY A 651 -28.28 18.47 25.35
C GLY A 651 -29.69 18.30 25.93
N ARG A 652 -29.88 18.06 27.24
CA ARG A 652 -31.22 18.10 27.83
C ARG A 652 -31.43 19.39 28.62
N ASP A 653 -32.28 20.27 28.10
CA ASP A 653 -32.92 21.31 28.89
C ASP A 653 -33.69 20.66 30.05
N PRO A 654 -33.48 21.09 31.31
CA PRO A 654 -34.20 20.57 32.46
C PRO A 654 -35.58 21.21 32.53
N GLY A 655 -36.58 20.57 31.94
CA GLY A 655 -37.93 21.13 31.91
C GLY A 655 -39.01 20.20 31.40
N ASP A 656 -39.08 18.94 31.84
CA ASP A 656 -40.34 18.19 31.81
C ASP A 656 -40.33 17.03 32.82
N HIS A 657 -40.66 17.34 34.08
CA HIS A 657 -41.02 16.34 35.08
C HIS A 657 -42.54 16.16 35.07
N GLY A 658 -43.02 15.17 34.31
CA GLY A 658 -44.41 14.72 34.31
C GLY A 658 -44.59 13.43 35.12
N ALA A 659 -45.15 13.58 36.31
CA ALA A 659 -45.99 12.65 37.09
C ALA A 659 -45.57 11.17 37.24
N THR A 660 -45.03 10.87 38.43
CA THR A 660 -45.11 9.56 39.09
C THR A 660 -46.56 9.21 39.45
N LEU A 661 -47.02 8.02 39.05
CA LEU A 661 -48.22 7.37 39.57
C LEU A 661 -47.78 6.15 40.41
N ASP A 662 -47.94 6.27 41.74
CA ASP A 662 -47.92 5.15 42.69
C ASP A 662 -49.19 4.31 42.56
N PRO A 663 -49.15 2.97 42.70
CA PRO A 663 -50.34 2.18 42.91
C PRO A 663 -50.58 1.93 44.40
N GLY A 664 -51.80 2.22 44.84
CA GLY A 664 -52.43 1.61 46.02
C GLY A 664 -53.22 0.37 45.65
#